data_AF-A0A1A0DLM6-F1
#
_entry.id   AF-A0A1A0DLM6-F1
#
_cell.length_a   1.000
_cell.length_b   1.000
_cell.length_c   1.000
_cell.angle_alpha   90.00
_cell.angle_beta   90.00
_cell.angle_gamma   90.00
#
_symmetry.space_group_name_H-M   'P 1'
#
loop_
_entity.id
_entity.type
_entity.pdbx_description
1 polymer ?
#
loop_
_entity_poly.entity_id
_entity_poly.type
_entity_poly.pdbx_seq_one_letter_code
_entity_poly.pdbx_strand_id
1 'polypeptide(L)'
;MVSAEDDADVRYLSVFNGGYDSVEIDITSYAELALLAPDSDLAHPAFTKLFVETDYLPEAKALIATRRRRTPNEPEIWAAHVAVCSTPIMVETNRAQFIGRGHTARSPAALAGKTQLSGQTGTVLDPCFAMRSRVRIKPGATARITFWTMVASSRQELERLIEVHQDDTALDRARTLAWTQAQIQFRHFDITPAEADLFQRLAGHILFANAALRAPSAVIMQGMAAQPTLWEQGISGDLPLVVLRVKDTPDTDIVRQVLLAHEYLRLKQVAVDLVLINEHPSSYLQDLQNTLENLVRSMPKMATVAGSICILRADLISAPVKNLLLAAARVVLTADKGLAEQLDQADVAMAPKSVLFQTPHVFAPSVFKVPDIPELEFFNGHGGFAHNGQEYVVVLPPGHTTPAPWINVIANDTAGFQASAEGSGYTWALNSREHQITPWSNDPVSNQPGEIFYLRDEDTKVLWSPTAAIRRDVDATYVSRHGHGYTQYDRIAHGIGSTLLQYTPVKDPIKISRLQLHNLSGQARTLSLTGYVEWVLGTARAKTASFITTEIDDATGALFAHNRWSAVYGGRVAFADIGGYVTASSGDRTSFVGRNGTLDSPYALTLADTVQGSTGAGLDPCGVLQTIVTLPADGRVEIVFLLGEAENEAEARQMIAHYRTIDLDTVLDEVKQQWQHICGSIQVKTPDRSMDIMLNGWLLYQTLSSRVRARAGFYQASGAYGFRDQLQDGMALAASCPTLVREHLVRAASRQFVEGDVQHWWLPQTGAGVRTHISDDCTWLGYTVAHYVTTTGDLAVLDENIGFLEAPPLPITEHDSFMVPAHSEESATLFEHCGRALDRSLAVGVHGLPLMGTGDWNDGMNRVGEQGRGESVWLGWFLYTTLEIFIPIARARNEDMRADKWQQHTRKLAKALEHTWDGDWYLRAYFDDGTPLGSHTMPECQIDAISQSWSVLSGAAMPERANHAMRSAIHRLVRQQDGLILVLTPPFDKAMPDPGYIRGYPPGIRENGGQYTHAALWTVMAIAALGDGNLAQTLFHMLNPITHSQTPEQAARYKLEPYVIAADVYS
;
A
#
# COMPACT_ATOMS: atom_id res chain seq x y z
N MET A 1 -5.31 -1.05 30.81
CA MET A 1 -6.65 -0.69 31.34
C MET A 1 -7.06 0.59 30.63
N VAL A 2 -8.34 0.78 30.32
CA VAL A 2 -8.83 2.05 29.73
C VAL A 2 -9.46 2.86 30.86
N SER A 3 -9.20 4.16 30.89
CA SER A 3 -9.81 5.09 31.84
C SER A 3 -11.32 5.18 31.60
N ALA A 4 -12.09 5.36 32.66
CA ALA A 4 -13.54 5.52 32.60
C ALA A 4 -13.99 6.98 32.45
N GLU A 5 -13.07 7.92 32.68
CA GLU A 5 -13.33 9.36 32.74
C GLU A 5 -12.69 10.13 31.58
N ASP A 6 -11.58 9.62 31.04
CA ASP A 6 -10.78 10.28 30.00
C ASP A 6 -10.49 9.30 28.86
N ASP A 7 -10.23 9.82 27.65
CA ASP A 7 -9.78 9.04 26.49
C ASP A 7 -8.31 8.61 26.64
N ALA A 8 -8.05 7.77 27.63
CA ALA A 8 -6.72 7.34 28.02
C ALA A 8 -6.63 5.83 28.32
N ASP A 9 -5.55 5.20 27.88
CA ASP A 9 -5.13 3.84 28.21
C ASP A 9 -3.93 3.89 29.18
N VAL A 10 -3.91 2.98 30.15
CA VAL A 10 -2.80 2.83 31.09
C VAL A 10 -2.26 1.42 31.13
N ARG A 11 -0.93 1.32 31.03
CA ARG A 11 -0.15 0.11 31.20
C ARG A 11 0.73 0.23 32.44
N TYR A 12 0.43 -0.58 33.45
CA TYR A 12 1.20 -0.65 34.69
C TYR A 12 2.11 -1.87 34.67
N LEU A 13 3.41 -1.66 34.81
CA LEU A 13 4.41 -2.72 34.86
C LEU A 13 5.06 -2.77 36.24
N SER A 14 5.12 -3.97 36.81
CA SER A 14 5.82 -4.24 38.06
C SER A 14 6.86 -5.35 37.85
N VAL A 15 8.11 -5.06 38.19
CA VAL A 15 9.24 -5.99 38.01
C VAL A 15 9.88 -6.26 39.37
N PHE A 16 9.81 -7.50 39.83
CA PHE A 16 10.38 -7.94 41.11
C PHE A 16 11.71 -8.66 40.89
N ASN A 17 12.74 -8.27 41.63
CA ASN A 17 14.02 -8.96 41.63
C ASN A 17 14.04 -10.05 42.72
N GLY A 18 13.76 -11.30 42.31
CA GLY A 18 13.86 -12.47 43.18
C GLY A 18 15.28 -13.03 43.36
N GLY A 19 16.30 -12.41 42.75
CA GLY A 19 17.69 -12.82 42.86
C GLY A 19 18.43 -12.20 44.05
N TYR A 20 19.72 -12.53 44.16
CA TYR A 20 20.59 -12.08 45.26
C TYR A 20 21.41 -10.82 44.95
N ASP A 21 21.52 -10.44 43.67
CA ASP A 21 22.29 -9.27 43.20
C ASP A 21 21.37 -8.15 42.71
N SER A 22 21.86 -6.91 42.71
CA SER A 22 21.14 -5.81 42.06
C SER A 22 21.17 -6.01 40.55
N VAL A 23 20.02 -5.85 39.88
CA VAL A 23 19.91 -5.92 38.42
C VAL A 23 19.60 -4.55 37.85
N GLU A 24 20.19 -4.23 36.70
CA GLU A 24 19.81 -3.06 35.90
C GLU A 24 18.99 -3.54 34.69
N ILE A 25 17.79 -3.00 34.54
CA ILE A 25 16.85 -3.38 33.49
C ILE A 25 16.43 -2.13 32.73
N ASP A 26 16.53 -2.19 31.41
CA ASP A 26 15.95 -1.19 30.51
C ASP A 26 14.49 -1.59 30.22
N ILE A 27 13.55 -0.75 30.65
CA ILE A 27 12.13 -0.90 30.33
C ILE A 27 11.82 0.05 29.18
N THR A 28 11.37 -0.49 28.06
CA THR A 28 11.03 0.30 26.87
C THR A 28 9.55 0.11 26.52
N SER A 29 8.82 1.21 26.38
CA SER A 29 7.49 1.25 25.77
C SER A 29 7.61 1.70 24.31
N TYR A 30 6.78 1.14 23.45
CA TYR A 30 6.77 1.40 22.01
C TYR A 30 5.33 1.37 21.45
N ALA A 31 4.97 2.37 20.64
CA ALA A 31 3.71 2.46 19.91
C ALA A 31 3.89 3.16 18.56
N GLU A 32 3.17 2.72 17.53
CA GLU A 32 3.15 3.37 16.21
C GLU A 32 1.96 4.31 16.08
N LEU A 33 2.14 5.40 15.32
CA LEU A 33 1.17 6.48 15.22
C LEU A 33 0.59 6.57 13.81
N ALA A 34 -0.74 6.52 13.74
CA ALA A 34 -1.50 6.80 12.53
C ALA A 34 -2.35 8.08 12.71
N LEU A 35 -3.06 8.19 13.84
CA LEU A 35 -3.94 9.31 14.20
C LEU A 35 -5.04 9.57 13.15
N LEU A 36 -5.57 8.50 12.54
CA LEU A 36 -6.68 8.51 11.59
C LEU A 36 -7.44 7.17 11.62
N ALA A 37 -8.49 7.05 10.81
CA ALA A 37 -9.27 5.81 10.71
C ALA A 37 -8.43 4.62 10.20
N PRO A 38 -8.62 3.40 10.73
CA PRO A 38 -7.83 2.22 10.36
C PRO A 38 -7.84 1.89 8.86
N ASP A 39 -8.97 2.00 8.18
CA ASP A 39 -9.07 1.72 6.74
C ASP A 39 -8.26 2.71 5.89
N SER A 40 -8.21 3.98 6.32
CA SER A 40 -7.39 5.00 5.66
C SER A 40 -5.90 4.73 5.86
N ASP A 41 -5.51 4.25 7.04
CA ASP A 41 -4.13 3.85 7.32
C ASP A 41 -3.73 2.63 6.50
N LEU A 42 -4.52 1.55 6.53
CA LEU A 42 -4.28 0.32 5.77
C LEU A 42 -4.16 0.55 4.26
N ALA A 43 -4.88 1.54 3.73
CA ALA A 43 -4.82 1.86 2.30
C ALA A 43 -3.47 2.42 1.86
N HIS A 44 -2.73 3.14 2.73
CA HIS A 44 -1.43 3.72 2.40
C HIS A 44 -0.57 4.14 3.63
N PRO A 45 -0.05 3.20 4.44
CA PRO A 45 0.58 3.52 5.73
C PRO A 45 1.75 4.51 5.67
N ALA A 46 2.66 4.36 4.70
CA ALA A 46 3.81 5.25 4.57
C ALA A 46 3.43 6.70 4.24
N PHE A 47 2.33 6.93 3.52
CA PHE A 47 1.87 8.26 3.13
C PHE A 47 1.09 8.93 4.24
N THR A 48 0.19 8.19 4.90
CA THR A 48 -0.64 8.73 6.00
C THR A 48 0.23 9.24 7.15
N LYS A 49 1.37 8.58 7.40
CA LYS A 49 2.35 8.94 8.43
C LYS A 49 3.08 10.27 8.20
N LEU A 50 3.20 10.76 6.95
CA LEU A 50 3.88 12.03 6.63
C LEU A 50 3.21 13.26 7.28
N PHE A 51 1.95 13.12 7.67
CA PHE A 51 1.15 14.19 8.27
C PHE A 51 1.26 14.26 9.79
N VAL A 52 2.02 13.36 10.43
CA VAL A 52 2.14 13.33 11.89
C VAL A 52 3.39 14.07 12.33
N GLU A 53 3.22 14.98 13.28
CA GLU A 53 4.30 15.73 13.91
C GLU A 53 4.42 15.28 15.36
N THR A 54 5.65 15.08 15.84
CA THR A 54 5.93 14.65 17.21
C THR A 54 6.66 15.74 18.00
N ASP A 55 6.52 15.73 19.32
CA ASP A 55 7.26 16.60 20.22
C ASP A 55 7.51 15.88 21.56
N TYR A 56 8.43 16.42 22.38
CA TYR A 56 8.78 15.86 23.69
C TYR A 56 8.72 16.95 24.76
N LEU A 57 7.94 16.70 25.81
CA LEU A 57 7.81 17.53 27.01
C LEU A 57 8.62 16.90 28.16
N PRO A 58 9.86 17.37 28.44
CA PRO A 58 10.75 16.71 29.38
C PRO A 58 10.25 16.76 30.83
N GLU A 59 9.64 17.88 31.22
CA GLU A 59 9.14 18.11 32.59
C GLU A 59 8.02 17.12 32.95
N ALA A 60 7.14 16.84 32.00
CA ALA A 60 6.04 15.90 32.15
C ALA A 60 6.40 14.45 31.76
N LYS A 61 7.64 14.20 31.29
CA LYS A 61 8.06 12.91 30.72
C LYS A 61 7.08 12.38 29.66
N ALA A 62 6.63 13.28 28.79
CA ALA A 62 5.56 13.02 27.83
C ALA A 62 6.05 13.22 26.39
N LEU A 63 5.85 12.22 25.54
CA LEU A 63 5.87 12.40 24.09
C LEU A 63 4.48 12.83 23.66
N ILE A 64 4.40 13.79 22.75
CA ILE A 64 3.14 14.23 22.16
C ILE A 64 3.20 14.15 20.64
N ALA A 65 2.05 14.04 20.00
CA ALA A 65 1.96 14.08 18.54
C ALA A 65 0.62 14.68 18.10
N THR A 66 0.62 15.27 16.91
CA THR A 66 -0.59 15.73 16.23
C THR A 66 -0.54 15.38 14.75
N ARG A 67 -1.69 15.43 14.10
CA ARG A 67 -1.81 15.23 12.65
C ARG A 67 -2.14 16.56 11.97
N ARG A 68 -1.33 16.96 10.99
CA ARG A 68 -1.62 18.08 10.10
C ARG A 68 -2.91 17.79 9.32
N ARG A 69 -3.86 18.71 9.41
CA ARG A 69 -5.15 18.62 8.71
C ARG A 69 -4.98 18.89 7.22
N ARG A 70 -5.58 18.05 6.38
CA ARG A 70 -5.69 18.25 4.92
C ARG A 70 -6.92 19.10 4.57
N THR A 71 -7.89 19.09 5.47
CA THR A 71 -9.22 19.68 5.29
C THR A 71 -9.62 20.47 6.54
N PRO A 72 -10.21 21.68 6.44
CA PRO A 72 -10.65 22.46 7.58
C PRO A 72 -11.68 21.72 8.45
N ASN A 73 -12.44 20.81 7.83
CA ASN A 73 -13.47 20.01 8.48
C ASN A 73 -12.93 18.72 9.10
N GLU A 74 -11.65 18.36 8.87
CA GLU A 74 -11.05 17.22 9.55
C GLU A 74 -10.94 17.51 11.05
N PRO A 75 -11.30 16.54 11.91
CA PRO A 75 -11.15 16.69 13.34
C PRO A 75 -9.66 16.82 13.68
N GLU A 76 -9.34 17.76 14.57
CA GLU A 76 -8.01 17.86 15.14
C GLU A 76 -7.81 16.74 16.16
N ILE A 77 -6.66 16.07 16.08
CA ILE A 77 -6.31 14.94 16.95
C ILE A 77 -4.93 15.19 17.54
N TRP A 78 -4.87 15.14 18.86
CA TRP A 78 -3.65 15.21 19.66
C TRP A 78 -3.51 13.92 20.45
N ALA A 79 -2.30 13.38 20.54
CA ALA A 79 -2.00 12.18 21.32
C ALA A 79 -0.79 12.43 22.23
N ALA A 80 -0.78 11.80 23.40
CA ALA A 80 0.39 11.76 24.28
C ALA A 80 0.69 10.33 24.73
N HIS A 81 1.97 10.07 24.97
CA HIS A 81 2.45 8.91 25.72
C HIS A 81 3.28 9.43 26.90
N VAL A 82 2.94 9.03 28.12
CA VAL A 82 3.50 9.60 29.36
C VAL A 82 4.07 8.47 30.22
N ALA A 83 5.28 8.66 30.74
CA ALA A 83 5.91 7.71 31.66
C ALA A 83 5.95 8.26 33.10
N VAL A 84 5.15 7.68 33.99
CA VAL A 84 5.17 7.97 35.44
C VAL A 84 6.20 7.04 36.10
N CYS A 85 7.36 7.61 36.42
CA CYS A 85 8.45 6.93 37.13
C CYS A 85 9.41 7.94 37.77
N SER A 86 10.24 7.49 38.71
CA SER A 86 11.25 8.31 39.37
C SER A 86 12.56 8.45 38.59
N THR A 87 12.80 7.58 37.59
CA THR A 87 14.02 7.57 36.78
C THR A 87 13.91 8.48 35.55
N PRO A 88 15.04 8.99 35.01
CA PRO A 88 15.05 9.70 33.72
C PRO A 88 14.57 8.80 32.58
N ILE A 89 13.99 9.41 31.54
CA ILE A 89 13.56 8.71 30.32
C ILE A 89 14.37 9.19 29.12
N MET A 90 14.64 8.27 28.20
CA MET A 90 15.13 8.55 26.86
C MET A 90 13.98 8.34 25.87
N VAL A 91 13.96 9.08 24.77
CA VAL A 91 12.88 9.01 23.79
C VAL A 91 13.38 8.84 22.36
N GLU A 92 12.58 8.19 21.55
CA GLU A 92 12.73 8.12 20.09
C GLU A 92 11.35 8.32 19.46
N THR A 93 11.30 9.13 18.41
CA THR A 93 10.06 9.34 17.64
C THR A 93 10.16 8.90 16.19
N ASN A 94 11.35 8.55 15.72
CA ASN A 94 11.57 8.02 14.39
C ASN A 94 11.65 6.49 14.42
N ARG A 95 10.62 5.83 13.90
CA ARG A 95 10.52 4.37 13.83
C ARG A 95 11.68 3.74 13.08
N ALA A 96 12.16 4.37 12.01
CA ALA A 96 13.30 3.87 11.24
C ALA A 96 14.59 3.82 12.06
N GLN A 97 14.77 4.75 13.01
CA GLN A 97 15.89 4.74 13.97
C GLN A 97 15.67 3.73 15.11
N PHE A 98 14.43 3.61 15.59
CA PHE A 98 14.11 2.68 16.69
C PHE A 98 14.19 1.22 16.25
N ILE A 99 13.42 0.84 15.22
CA ILE A 99 13.40 -0.52 14.69
C ILE A 99 14.70 -0.79 13.96
N GLY A 100 15.17 0.12 13.10
CA GLY A 100 16.35 -0.12 12.26
C GLY A 100 16.01 -0.94 11.01
N ARG A 101 16.66 -0.63 9.88
CA ARG A 101 16.45 -1.31 8.61
C ARG A 101 16.70 -2.82 8.72
N GLY A 102 15.76 -3.63 8.23
CA GLY A 102 15.85 -5.10 8.25
C GLY A 102 15.46 -5.75 9.58
N HIS A 103 15.05 -4.97 10.57
CA HIS A 103 14.56 -5.46 11.86
C HIS A 103 13.03 -5.36 11.95
N THR A 104 12.47 -5.86 13.06
CA THR A 104 11.03 -5.81 13.35
C THR A 104 10.78 -5.27 14.74
N ALA A 105 9.54 -4.89 15.04
CA ALA A 105 9.15 -4.50 16.40
C ALA A 105 9.40 -5.59 17.46
N ARG A 106 9.53 -6.87 17.06
CA ARG A 106 9.88 -7.97 17.97
C ARG A 106 11.38 -8.03 18.29
N SER A 107 12.24 -7.58 17.38
CA SER A 107 13.70 -7.56 17.55
C SER A 107 14.33 -6.27 17.00
N PRO A 108 13.97 -5.10 17.55
CA PRO A 108 14.42 -3.81 17.04
C PRO A 108 15.91 -3.57 17.35
N ALA A 109 16.60 -2.90 16.43
CA ALA A 109 18.02 -2.55 16.54
C ALA A 109 18.32 -1.75 17.82
N ALA A 110 17.43 -0.85 18.24
CA ALA A 110 17.60 -0.07 19.45
C ALA A 110 17.68 -0.92 20.74
N LEU A 111 17.20 -2.17 20.73
CA LEU A 111 17.29 -3.12 21.86
C LEU A 111 18.46 -4.10 21.74
N ALA A 112 19.07 -4.24 20.56
CA ALA A 112 20.17 -5.17 20.31
C ALA A 112 21.55 -4.68 20.82
N GLY A 113 21.61 -3.54 21.50
CA GLY A 113 22.85 -2.95 22.04
C GLY A 113 22.61 -1.88 23.11
N LYS A 114 23.68 -1.18 23.52
CA LYS A 114 23.61 -0.04 24.47
C LYS A 114 23.40 1.31 23.77
N THR A 115 22.88 1.32 22.55
CA THR A 115 22.68 2.53 21.75
C THR A 115 21.67 3.45 22.45
N GLN A 116 22.04 4.72 22.61
CA GLN A 116 21.12 5.73 23.12
C GLN A 116 20.06 6.04 22.06
N LEU A 117 18.84 6.31 22.51
CA LEU A 117 17.78 6.83 21.63
C LEU A 117 18.14 8.24 21.18
N SER A 118 17.80 8.62 19.95
CA SER A 118 18.31 9.86 19.34
C SER A 118 17.72 11.13 19.95
N GLY A 119 16.53 11.04 20.54
CA GLY A 119 15.78 12.19 21.01
C GLY A 119 15.21 13.08 19.90
N GLN A 120 15.24 12.64 18.64
CA GLN A 120 14.66 13.40 17.53
C GLN A 120 13.14 13.55 17.68
N THR A 121 12.64 14.75 17.40
CA THR A 121 11.22 15.13 17.37
C THR A 121 10.94 16.03 16.16
N GLY A 122 9.67 16.38 15.94
CA GLY A 122 9.20 17.22 14.86
C GLY A 122 8.59 16.41 13.72
N THR A 123 8.83 16.85 12.48
CA THR A 123 8.38 16.15 11.28
C THR A 123 9.35 15.01 10.94
N VAL A 124 9.16 13.87 11.59
CA VAL A 124 9.85 12.62 11.22
C VAL A 124 9.04 11.87 10.15
N LEU A 125 9.72 11.23 9.19
CA LEU A 125 9.04 10.56 8.07
C LEU A 125 8.28 9.28 8.46
N ASP A 126 8.59 8.70 9.61
CA ASP A 126 8.00 7.45 10.08
C ASP A 126 7.85 7.51 11.61
N PRO A 127 6.75 8.10 12.11
CA PRO A 127 6.56 8.47 13.51
C PRO A 127 6.26 7.26 14.39
N CYS A 128 6.82 7.27 15.59
CA CYS A 128 6.46 6.37 16.69
C CYS A 128 6.52 7.10 18.03
N PHE A 129 5.98 6.49 19.08
CA PHE A 129 6.33 6.79 20.45
C PHE A 129 7.20 5.67 21.01
N ALA A 130 8.45 5.99 21.35
CA ALA A 130 9.30 5.08 22.09
C ALA A 130 9.90 5.78 23.30
N MET A 131 9.75 5.15 24.48
CA MET A 131 10.27 5.66 25.75
C MET A 131 11.05 4.58 26.46
N ARG A 132 12.29 4.87 26.87
CA ARG A 132 13.15 3.96 27.63
C ARG A 132 13.49 4.53 28.99
N SER A 133 13.30 3.71 30.02
CA SER A 133 13.69 4.01 31.40
C SER A 133 14.62 2.92 31.92
N ARG A 134 15.79 3.32 32.43
CA ARG A 134 16.75 2.40 33.05
C ARG A 134 16.52 2.34 34.54
N VAL A 135 16.19 1.15 35.06
CA VAL A 135 15.87 0.97 36.48
C VAL A 135 16.84 0.00 37.13
N ARG A 136 17.40 0.38 38.27
CA ARG A 136 18.21 -0.49 39.12
C ARG A 136 17.35 -1.09 40.23
N ILE A 137 17.21 -2.41 40.24
CA ILE A 137 16.36 -3.15 41.17
C ILE A 137 17.24 -3.93 42.15
N LYS A 138 17.21 -3.55 43.42
CA LYS A 138 17.92 -4.25 44.50
C LYS A 138 17.33 -5.66 44.73
N PRO A 139 18.09 -6.59 45.33
CA PRO A 139 17.59 -7.90 45.75
C PRO A 139 16.32 -7.76 46.60
N GLY A 140 15.27 -8.52 46.27
CA GLY A 140 13.98 -8.48 46.97
C GLY A 140 13.18 -7.19 46.79
N ALA A 141 13.62 -6.25 45.94
CA ALA A 141 12.90 -5.02 45.64
C ALA A 141 12.06 -5.14 44.36
N THR A 142 11.07 -4.26 44.24
CA THR A 142 10.19 -4.16 43.08
C THR A 142 10.34 -2.78 42.44
N ALA A 143 10.59 -2.74 41.14
CA ALA A 143 10.43 -1.54 40.32
C ALA A 143 9.01 -1.45 39.76
N ARG A 144 8.52 -0.22 39.60
CA ARG A 144 7.21 0.09 39.03
C ARG A 144 7.35 1.22 38.03
N ILE A 145 6.63 1.11 36.93
CA ILE A 145 6.49 2.17 35.93
C ILE A 145 5.09 2.09 35.35
N THR A 146 4.49 3.26 35.15
CA THR A 146 3.18 3.39 34.54
C THR A 146 3.32 4.17 33.25
N PHE A 147 2.80 3.62 32.16
CA PHE A 147 2.71 4.30 30.88
C PHE A 147 1.25 4.65 30.60
N TRP A 148 0.98 5.93 30.33
CA TRP A 148 -0.31 6.40 29.87
C TRP A 148 -0.24 6.72 28.38
N THR A 149 -1.23 6.32 27.61
CA THR A 149 -1.47 6.83 26.27
C THR A 149 -2.80 7.54 26.28
N MET A 150 -2.88 8.74 25.73
CA MET A 150 -4.10 9.55 25.79
C MET A 150 -4.31 10.28 24.47
N VAL A 151 -5.57 10.56 24.14
CA VAL A 151 -5.95 11.34 22.97
C VAL A 151 -6.87 12.50 23.37
N ALA A 152 -6.78 13.61 22.65
CA ALA A 152 -7.60 14.80 22.87
C ALA A 152 -7.87 15.51 21.55
N SER A 153 -8.89 16.36 21.52
CA SER A 153 -9.27 17.17 20.36
C SER A 153 -8.49 18.49 20.23
N SER A 154 -7.62 18.81 21.20
CA SER A 154 -6.76 20.00 21.18
C SER A 154 -5.51 19.79 22.03
N ARG A 155 -4.47 20.59 21.77
CA ARG A 155 -3.24 20.58 22.57
C ARG A 155 -3.49 20.92 24.03
N GLN A 156 -4.31 21.94 24.29
CA GLN A 156 -4.59 22.40 25.66
C GLN A 156 -5.27 21.31 26.48
N GLU A 157 -6.23 20.60 25.88
CA GLU A 157 -6.90 19.49 26.54
C GLU A 157 -5.95 18.31 26.75
N LEU A 158 -5.05 18.02 25.79
CA LEU A 158 -4.01 17.01 25.96
C LEU A 158 -3.08 17.35 27.14
N GLU A 159 -2.60 18.59 27.23
CA GLU A 159 -1.73 19.05 28.32
C GLU A 159 -2.44 18.95 29.68
N ARG A 160 -3.74 19.28 29.76
CA ARG A 160 -4.57 19.06 30.96
C ARG A 160 -4.63 17.57 31.33
N LEU A 161 -4.83 16.67 30.37
CA LEU A 161 -4.85 15.23 30.62
C LEU A 161 -3.48 14.73 31.12
N ILE A 162 -2.38 15.21 30.55
CA ILE A 162 -1.03 14.90 31.03
C ILE A 162 -0.87 15.32 32.49
N GLU A 163 -1.26 16.55 32.83
CA GLU A 163 -1.17 17.07 34.21
C GLU A 163 -1.98 16.25 35.22
N VAL A 164 -3.13 15.75 34.79
CA VAL A 164 -4.04 14.94 35.61
C VAL A 164 -3.50 13.52 35.86
N HIS A 165 -2.68 12.98 34.96
CA HIS A 165 -2.21 11.58 34.98
C HIS A 165 -0.70 11.43 35.24
N GLN A 166 0.01 12.51 35.53
CA GLN A 166 1.47 12.53 35.72
C GLN A 166 1.98 11.97 37.06
N ASP A 167 1.08 11.60 37.99
CA ASP A 167 1.44 11.10 39.32
C ASP A 167 0.92 9.67 39.59
N ASP A 168 1.45 9.04 40.65
CA ASP A 168 1.08 7.68 41.04
C ASP A 168 -0.38 7.55 41.51
N THR A 169 -1.01 8.63 41.98
CA THR A 169 -2.39 8.61 42.50
C THR A 169 -3.42 8.49 41.37
N ALA A 170 -3.08 8.95 40.17
CA ALA A 170 -3.92 8.85 38.99
C ALA A 170 -4.31 7.41 38.65
N LEU A 171 -3.38 6.45 38.80
CA LEU A 171 -3.65 5.04 38.53
C LEU A 171 -4.70 4.46 39.48
N ASP A 172 -4.62 4.80 40.77
CA ASP A 172 -5.57 4.30 41.78
C ASP A 172 -6.96 4.93 41.58
N ARG A 173 -7.01 6.21 41.19
CA ARG A 173 -8.26 6.89 40.80
C ARG A 173 -8.90 6.21 39.59
N ALA A 174 -8.15 6.04 38.51
CA ALA A 174 -8.64 5.42 37.28
C ALA A 174 -9.11 3.97 37.50
N ARG A 175 -8.40 3.18 38.33
CA ARG A 175 -8.84 1.83 38.72
C ARG A 175 -10.17 1.86 39.45
N THR A 176 -10.32 2.77 40.41
CA THR A 176 -11.53 2.91 41.22
C THR A 176 -12.72 3.31 40.35
N LEU A 177 -12.53 4.28 39.45
CA LEU A 177 -13.56 4.74 38.52
C LEU A 177 -13.93 3.69 37.48
N ALA A 178 -12.95 3.02 36.86
CA ALA A 178 -13.20 1.93 35.93
C ALA A 178 -13.97 0.77 36.58
N TRP A 179 -13.59 0.41 37.80
CA TRP A 179 -14.33 -0.59 38.58
C TRP A 179 -15.76 -0.12 38.88
N THR A 180 -15.94 1.11 39.34
CA THR A 180 -17.25 1.69 39.66
C THR A 180 -18.16 1.76 38.42
N GLN A 181 -17.64 2.24 37.30
CA GLN A 181 -18.36 2.31 36.02
C GLN A 181 -18.75 0.92 35.54
N ALA A 182 -17.85 -0.06 35.63
CA ALA A 182 -18.16 -1.46 35.29
C ALA A 182 -19.30 -2.00 36.16
N GLN A 183 -19.29 -1.74 37.48
CA GLN A 183 -20.37 -2.15 38.37
C GLN A 183 -21.71 -1.47 38.04
N ILE A 184 -21.69 -0.18 37.67
CA ILE A 184 -22.90 0.54 37.25
C ILE A 184 -23.45 -0.04 35.94
N GLN A 185 -22.57 -0.28 34.95
CA GLN A 185 -22.95 -0.91 33.69
C GLN A 185 -23.56 -2.30 33.96
N PHE A 186 -22.86 -3.16 34.71
CA PHE A 186 -23.35 -4.49 35.08
C PHE A 186 -24.73 -4.46 35.73
N ARG A 187 -24.98 -3.56 36.68
CA ARG A 187 -26.31 -3.40 37.31
C ARG A 187 -27.37 -2.87 36.35
N HIS A 188 -27.02 -1.97 35.44
CA HIS A 188 -27.98 -1.40 34.51
C HIS A 188 -28.49 -2.43 33.49
N PHE A 189 -27.60 -3.33 33.06
CA PHE A 189 -27.91 -4.38 32.08
C PHE A 189 -28.30 -5.72 32.71
N ASP A 190 -28.33 -5.81 34.03
CA ASP A 190 -28.49 -7.07 34.78
C ASP A 190 -27.46 -8.13 34.34
N ILE A 191 -26.24 -7.69 34.02
CA ILE A 191 -25.11 -8.55 33.61
C ILE A 191 -24.29 -8.88 34.86
N THR A 192 -24.11 -10.16 35.13
CA THR A 192 -23.20 -10.63 36.17
C THR A 192 -21.74 -10.56 35.73
N PRO A 193 -20.76 -10.47 36.66
CA PRO A 193 -19.34 -10.54 36.30
C PRO A 193 -18.94 -11.81 35.52
N ALA A 194 -19.62 -12.93 35.78
CA ALA A 194 -19.40 -14.18 35.06
C ALA A 194 -19.88 -14.11 33.59
N GLU A 195 -21.03 -13.45 33.35
CA GLU A 195 -21.51 -13.19 31.99
C GLU A 195 -20.61 -12.21 31.25
N ALA A 196 -20.10 -11.17 31.92
CA ALA A 196 -19.17 -10.24 31.30
C ALA A 196 -17.85 -10.94 30.85
N ASP A 197 -17.32 -11.85 31.66
CA ASP A 197 -16.18 -12.71 31.28
C ASP A 197 -16.52 -13.57 30.05
N LEU A 198 -17.70 -14.18 30.05
CA LEU A 198 -18.21 -14.99 28.95
C LEU A 198 -18.33 -14.18 27.64
N PHE A 199 -18.83 -12.95 27.71
CA PHE A 199 -18.97 -12.06 26.56
C PHE A 199 -17.60 -11.58 26.04
N GLN A 200 -16.62 -11.39 26.92
CA GLN A 200 -15.23 -11.09 26.52
C GLN A 200 -14.57 -12.29 25.83
N ARG A 201 -14.80 -13.51 26.31
CA ARG A 201 -14.36 -14.74 25.63
C ARG A 201 -14.97 -14.84 24.24
N LEU A 202 -16.28 -14.61 24.11
CA LEU A 202 -16.97 -14.54 22.81
C LEU A 202 -16.37 -13.46 21.90
N ALA A 203 -16.08 -12.27 22.43
CA ALA A 203 -15.40 -11.19 21.70
C ALA A 203 -14.06 -11.66 21.11
N GLY A 204 -13.30 -12.46 21.85
CA GLY A 204 -12.05 -13.07 21.40
C GLY A 204 -12.22 -13.88 20.11
N HIS A 205 -13.25 -14.74 20.03
CA HIS A 205 -13.54 -15.53 18.83
C HIS A 205 -14.11 -14.70 17.66
N ILE A 206 -14.79 -13.59 17.95
CA ILE A 206 -15.28 -12.66 16.92
C ILE A 206 -14.11 -11.88 16.31
N LEU A 207 -13.24 -11.31 17.14
CA LEU A 207 -12.11 -10.49 16.70
C LEU A 207 -11.02 -11.35 16.04
N PHE A 208 -10.74 -12.51 16.62
CA PHE A 208 -9.74 -13.47 16.14
C PHE A 208 -10.42 -14.76 15.68
N ALA A 209 -11.03 -14.68 14.49
CA ALA A 209 -11.75 -15.80 13.88
C ALA A 209 -10.87 -17.05 13.82
N ASN A 210 -11.45 -18.19 14.20
CA ASN A 210 -10.78 -19.49 14.19
C ASN A 210 -11.79 -20.59 13.91
N ALA A 211 -11.30 -21.79 13.61
CA ALA A 211 -12.15 -22.91 13.24
C ALA A 211 -13.10 -23.40 14.35
N ALA A 212 -12.83 -23.10 15.63
CA ALA A 212 -13.50 -23.75 16.76
C ALA A 212 -15.00 -23.41 16.88
N LEU A 213 -15.39 -22.18 16.54
CA LEU A 213 -16.79 -21.72 16.55
C LEU A 213 -17.34 -21.42 15.15
N ARG A 214 -16.61 -21.73 14.09
CA ARG A 214 -17.12 -21.57 12.72
C ARG A 214 -17.83 -22.83 12.25
N ALA A 215 -18.59 -22.71 11.17
CA ALA A 215 -19.13 -23.88 10.50
C ALA A 215 -17.98 -24.82 10.06
N PRO A 216 -18.20 -26.15 9.99
CA PRO A 216 -17.18 -27.08 9.49
C PRO A 216 -16.67 -26.69 8.10
N SER A 217 -15.38 -26.91 7.84
CA SER A 217 -14.71 -26.53 6.56
C SER A 217 -15.52 -26.90 5.31
N ALA A 218 -16.05 -28.13 5.24
CA ALA A 218 -16.88 -28.59 4.12
C ALA A 218 -18.16 -27.76 3.91
N VAL A 219 -18.80 -27.31 4.99
CA VAL A 219 -20.00 -26.46 4.95
C VAL A 219 -19.63 -25.06 4.46
N ILE A 220 -18.50 -24.50 4.93
CA ILE A 220 -18.03 -23.19 4.48
C ILE A 220 -17.72 -23.23 2.98
N MET A 221 -16.95 -24.22 2.51
CA MET A 221 -16.58 -24.34 1.09
C MET A 221 -17.80 -24.49 0.18
N GLN A 222 -18.81 -25.26 0.59
CA GLN A 222 -20.05 -25.42 -0.16
C GLN A 222 -20.96 -24.18 -0.12
N GLY A 223 -20.91 -23.42 0.97
CA GLY A 223 -21.78 -22.26 1.19
C GLY A 223 -21.23 -20.92 0.73
N MET A 224 -19.92 -20.80 0.50
CA MET A 224 -19.29 -19.53 0.15
C MET A 224 -19.73 -19.02 -1.23
N ALA A 225 -20.13 -17.75 -1.28
CA ALA A 225 -20.63 -17.04 -2.46
C ALA A 225 -20.32 -15.54 -2.32
N ALA A 226 -20.66 -14.76 -3.35
CA ALA A 226 -20.36 -13.33 -3.39
C ALA A 226 -21.14 -12.55 -2.31
N GLN A 227 -20.47 -11.60 -1.66
CA GLN A 227 -21.03 -10.73 -0.61
C GLN A 227 -22.42 -10.14 -0.94
N PRO A 228 -22.68 -9.62 -2.16
CA PRO A 228 -23.98 -9.00 -2.48
C PRO A 228 -25.20 -9.91 -2.31
N THR A 229 -25.00 -11.23 -2.27
CA THR A 229 -26.06 -12.21 -2.00
C THR A 229 -26.73 -12.00 -0.63
N LEU A 230 -26.06 -11.33 0.32
CA LEU A 230 -26.63 -11.02 1.64
C LEU A 230 -27.52 -9.77 1.66
N TRP A 231 -27.39 -8.87 0.67
CA TRP A 231 -28.01 -7.54 0.72
C TRP A 231 -29.54 -7.57 0.67
N GLU A 232 -30.13 -8.58 0.01
CA GLU A 232 -31.58 -8.80 0.00
C GLU A 232 -32.16 -9.06 1.41
N GLN A 233 -31.31 -9.49 2.35
CA GLN A 233 -31.68 -9.72 3.74
C GLN A 233 -31.36 -8.52 4.65
N GLY A 234 -30.89 -7.39 4.08
CA GLY A 234 -30.50 -6.20 4.84
C GLY A 234 -29.19 -6.36 5.61
N ILE A 235 -28.36 -7.34 5.26
CA ILE A 235 -27.06 -7.60 5.90
C ILE A 235 -25.96 -7.16 4.93
N SER A 236 -25.11 -6.20 5.32
CA SER A 236 -24.06 -5.69 4.41
C SER A 236 -22.93 -6.69 4.17
N GLY A 237 -22.55 -7.44 5.22
CA GLY A 237 -21.40 -8.34 5.23
C GLY A 237 -20.05 -7.66 5.58
N ASP A 238 -20.05 -6.35 5.89
CA ASP A 238 -18.83 -5.62 6.23
C ASP A 238 -18.39 -5.82 7.68
N LEU A 239 -19.35 -6.12 8.57
CA LEU A 239 -19.10 -6.40 9.98
C LEU A 239 -18.94 -7.91 10.23
N PRO A 240 -18.20 -8.31 11.27
CA PRO A 240 -18.20 -9.69 11.76
C PRO A 240 -19.62 -10.21 11.97
N LEU A 241 -19.91 -11.39 11.42
CA LEU A 241 -21.21 -12.06 11.57
C LEU A 241 -21.17 -13.11 12.69
N VAL A 242 -22.14 -13.02 13.60
CA VAL A 242 -22.47 -14.04 14.60
C VAL A 242 -23.83 -14.63 14.24
N VAL A 243 -23.92 -15.95 14.11
CA VAL A 243 -25.17 -16.66 13.80
C VAL A 243 -25.59 -17.51 14.99
N LEU A 244 -26.83 -17.36 15.45
CA LEU A 244 -27.46 -18.27 16.41
C LEU A 244 -28.58 -19.06 15.72
N ARG A 245 -28.48 -20.39 15.74
CA ARG A 245 -29.46 -21.30 15.14
C ARG A 245 -30.44 -21.79 16.19
N VAL A 246 -31.74 -21.59 15.95
CA VAL A 246 -32.83 -21.96 16.86
C VAL A 246 -33.69 -23.04 16.19
N LYS A 247 -33.52 -24.30 16.58
CA LYS A 247 -34.19 -25.46 15.95
C LYS A 247 -35.46 -25.91 16.65
N ASP A 248 -35.46 -25.91 17.97
CA ASP A 248 -36.59 -26.30 18.80
C ASP A 248 -37.06 -25.13 19.66
N THR A 249 -38.20 -25.27 20.33
CA THR A 249 -38.73 -24.25 21.24
C THR A 249 -37.66 -23.98 22.30
N PRO A 250 -37.00 -22.80 22.27
CA PRO A 250 -35.72 -22.63 22.94
C PRO A 250 -35.90 -22.70 24.45
N ASP A 251 -34.87 -23.21 25.11
CA ASP A 251 -34.46 -22.58 26.36
C ASP A 251 -34.09 -21.13 26.01
N THR A 252 -34.99 -20.19 26.30
CA THR A 252 -34.86 -18.78 25.89
C THR A 252 -33.62 -18.09 26.50
N ASP A 253 -32.95 -18.77 27.43
CA ASP A 253 -31.83 -18.25 28.19
C ASP A 253 -30.59 -17.99 27.31
N ILE A 254 -30.24 -18.88 26.38
CA ILE A 254 -29.11 -18.63 25.46
C ILE A 254 -29.42 -17.48 24.50
N VAL A 255 -30.65 -17.39 23.98
CA VAL A 255 -31.05 -16.29 23.09
C VAL A 255 -30.89 -14.96 23.81
N ARG A 256 -31.35 -14.89 25.07
CA ARG A 256 -31.17 -13.72 25.93
C ARG A 256 -29.69 -13.41 26.19
N GLN A 257 -28.87 -14.42 26.52
CA GLN A 257 -27.44 -14.24 26.77
C GLN A 257 -26.69 -13.71 25.54
N VAL A 258 -26.98 -14.22 24.34
CA VAL A 258 -26.34 -13.76 23.10
C VAL A 258 -26.79 -12.34 22.73
N LEU A 259 -28.06 -12.00 22.97
CA LEU A 259 -28.56 -10.63 22.80
C LEU A 259 -27.90 -9.66 23.80
N LEU A 260 -27.75 -10.06 25.06
CA LEU A 260 -27.01 -9.30 26.08
C LEU A 260 -25.54 -9.16 25.71
N ALA A 261 -24.92 -10.22 25.17
CA ALA A 261 -23.54 -10.18 24.67
C ALA A 261 -23.41 -9.17 23.53
N HIS A 262 -24.35 -9.13 22.58
CA HIS A 262 -24.34 -8.17 21.48
C HIS A 262 -24.39 -6.72 21.98
N GLU A 263 -25.31 -6.40 22.89
CA GLU A 263 -25.37 -5.04 23.48
C GLU A 263 -24.14 -4.74 24.35
N TYR A 264 -23.59 -5.73 25.06
CA TYR A 264 -22.33 -5.59 25.79
C TYR A 264 -21.16 -5.24 24.85
N LEU A 265 -21.05 -5.91 23.71
CA LEU A 265 -20.01 -5.63 22.71
C LEU A 265 -20.15 -4.24 22.11
N ARG A 266 -21.38 -3.80 21.80
CA ARG A 266 -21.65 -2.43 21.34
C ARG A 266 -21.30 -1.39 22.40
N LEU A 267 -21.58 -1.66 23.68
CA LEU A 267 -21.12 -0.84 24.80
C LEU A 267 -19.59 -0.74 24.86
N LYS A 268 -18.88 -1.81 24.45
CA LYS A 268 -17.41 -1.84 24.34
C LYS A 268 -16.88 -1.41 22.96
N GLN A 269 -17.72 -0.77 22.13
CA GLN A 269 -17.34 -0.28 20.79
C GLN A 269 -16.89 -1.38 19.81
N VAL A 270 -17.33 -2.62 20.02
CA VAL A 270 -17.08 -3.75 19.12
C VAL A 270 -18.32 -3.93 18.23
N ALA A 271 -18.21 -3.53 16.96
CA ALA A 271 -19.30 -3.61 15.98
C ALA A 271 -19.42 -5.04 15.42
N VAL A 272 -20.63 -5.62 15.52
CA VAL A 272 -20.93 -7.01 15.13
C VAL A 272 -22.37 -7.09 14.62
N ASP A 273 -22.60 -7.83 13.55
CA ASP A 273 -23.94 -8.20 13.10
C ASP A 273 -24.36 -9.55 13.71
N LEU A 274 -25.54 -9.59 14.32
CA LEU A 274 -26.12 -10.79 14.92
C LEU A 274 -27.29 -11.29 14.07
N VAL A 275 -27.23 -12.54 13.61
CA VAL A 275 -28.29 -13.18 12.83
C VAL A 275 -28.90 -14.33 13.63
N LEU A 276 -30.19 -14.22 13.92
CA LEU A 276 -30.97 -15.29 14.54
C LEU A 276 -31.70 -16.07 13.44
N ILE A 277 -31.36 -17.34 13.24
CA ILE A 277 -32.01 -18.21 12.25
C ILE A 277 -33.03 -19.10 12.96
N ASN A 278 -34.31 -18.87 12.68
CA ASN A 278 -35.42 -19.71 13.13
C ASN A 278 -35.57 -20.92 12.18
N GLU A 279 -35.12 -22.09 12.63
CA GLU A 279 -35.16 -23.38 11.92
C GLU A 279 -36.32 -24.30 12.39
N HIS A 280 -37.26 -23.78 13.19
CA HIS A 280 -38.33 -24.59 13.78
C HIS A 280 -39.31 -25.14 12.74
N PRO A 281 -39.91 -26.34 12.95
CA PRO A 281 -40.93 -26.89 12.06
C PRO A 281 -42.16 -25.99 11.87
N SER A 282 -42.75 -26.03 10.67
CA SER A 282 -43.75 -25.08 10.18
C SER A 282 -45.03 -24.93 11.01
N SER A 283 -45.40 -25.95 11.79
CA SER A 283 -46.63 -25.95 12.58
C SER A 283 -46.60 -25.04 13.82
N TYR A 284 -45.41 -24.60 14.27
CA TYR A 284 -45.22 -23.74 15.45
C TYR A 284 -44.28 -22.54 15.19
N LEU A 285 -43.95 -22.29 13.91
CA LEU A 285 -42.98 -21.26 13.49
C LEU A 285 -43.36 -19.85 13.93
N GLN A 286 -44.64 -19.50 13.87
CA GLN A 286 -45.10 -18.13 14.11
C GLN A 286 -44.99 -17.72 15.59
N ASP A 287 -45.25 -18.64 16.51
CA ASP A 287 -45.18 -18.37 17.95
C ASP A 287 -43.73 -18.14 18.39
N LEU A 288 -42.81 -18.97 17.89
CA LEU A 288 -41.38 -18.79 18.14
C LEU A 288 -40.86 -17.50 17.48
N GLN A 289 -41.27 -17.21 16.25
CA GLN A 289 -40.90 -15.97 15.57
C GLN A 289 -41.31 -14.73 16.37
N ASN A 290 -42.57 -14.69 16.83
CA ASN A 290 -43.08 -13.61 17.68
C ASN A 290 -42.29 -13.51 19.00
N THR A 291 -41.91 -14.65 19.58
CA THR A 291 -41.12 -14.71 20.81
C THR A 291 -39.73 -14.11 20.61
N LEU A 292 -39.03 -14.47 19.53
CA LEU A 292 -37.71 -13.92 19.20
C LEU A 292 -37.80 -12.41 18.92
N GLU A 293 -38.80 -11.96 18.16
CA GLU A 293 -39.05 -10.54 17.93
C GLU A 293 -39.33 -9.78 19.23
N ASN A 294 -40.12 -10.35 20.13
CA ASN A 294 -40.39 -9.76 21.43
C ASN A 294 -39.14 -9.68 22.30
N LEU A 295 -38.29 -10.72 22.31
CA LEU A 295 -37.01 -10.71 23.01
C LEU A 295 -36.12 -9.58 22.48
N VAL A 296 -35.92 -9.49 21.15
CA VAL A 296 -35.12 -8.43 20.52
C VAL A 296 -35.70 -7.03 20.79
N ARG A 297 -37.03 -6.87 20.75
CA ARG A 297 -37.69 -5.59 21.08
C ARG A 297 -37.58 -5.22 22.55
N SER A 298 -37.53 -6.21 23.44
CA SER A 298 -37.40 -6.01 24.89
C SER A 298 -35.97 -5.69 25.33
N MET A 299 -34.98 -5.90 24.45
CA MET A 299 -33.59 -5.58 24.76
C MET A 299 -33.38 -4.08 24.93
N PRO A 300 -32.72 -3.64 26.01
CA PRO A 300 -32.36 -2.24 26.17
C PRO A 300 -31.33 -1.85 25.11
N LYS A 301 -31.74 -1.03 24.13
CA LYS A 301 -30.83 -0.49 23.10
C LYS A 301 -30.08 0.70 23.68
N MET A 302 -28.76 0.60 23.76
CA MET A 302 -27.99 1.59 24.55
C MET A 302 -26.84 2.28 23.83
N ALA A 303 -26.36 1.73 22.71
CA ALA A 303 -25.23 2.31 21.98
C ALA A 303 -25.61 2.67 20.55
N THR A 304 -25.03 3.75 20.03
CA THR A 304 -25.17 4.20 18.63
C THR A 304 -24.15 3.54 17.69
N VAL A 305 -23.34 2.61 18.20
CA VAL A 305 -22.33 1.87 17.42
C VAL A 305 -22.99 0.98 16.39
N ALA A 306 -22.37 0.85 15.21
CA ALA A 306 -22.83 0.00 14.12
C ALA A 306 -22.94 -1.48 14.56
N GLY A 307 -23.79 -2.24 13.88
CA GLY A 307 -24.12 -3.63 14.22
C GLY A 307 -25.62 -3.81 14.32
N SER A 308 -26.16 -4.70 13.49
CA SER A 308 -27.59 -4.97 13.36
C SER A 308 -27.97 -6.32 13.98
N ILE A 309 -29.23 -6.46 14.35
CA ILE A 309 -29.82 -7.74 14.73
C ILE A 309 -30.84 -8.09 13.65
N CYS A 310 -30.63 -9.20 12.95
CA CYS A 310 -31.52 -9.69 11.92
C CYS A 310 -32.14 -11.02 12.34
N ILE A 311 -33.46 -11.14 12.27
CA ILE A 311 -34.18 -12.39 12.53
C ILE A 311 -34.63 -12.95 11.19
N LEU A 312 -34.10 -14.11 10.82
CA LEU A 312 -34.40 -14.77 9.55
C LEU A 312 -35.13 -16.08 9.77
N ARG A 313 -36.13 -16.33 8.92
CA ARG A 313 -36.86 -17.58 8.87
C ARG A 313 -36.23 -18.52 7.86
N ALA A 314 -35.84 -19.71 8.30
CA ALA A 314 -35.15 -20.69 7.45
C ALA A 314 -36.00 -21.16 6.26
N ASP A 315 -37.34 -21.07 6.35
CA ASP A 315 -38.27 -21.42 5.27
C ASP A 315 -38.56 -20.28 4.28
N LEU A 316 -38.18 -19.03 4.61
CA LEU A 316 -38.35 -17.86 3.74
C LEU A 316 -37.06 -17.45 3.04
N ILE A 317 -35.90 -17.86 3.56
CA ILE A 317 -34.60 -17.63 2.91
C ILE A 317 -34.24 -18.82 2.03
N SER A 318 -33.57 -18.55 0.90
CA SER A 318 -33.09 -19.59 0.02
C SER A 318 -31.96 -20.41 0.68
N ALA A 319 -31.80 -21.67 0.27
CA ALA A 319 -30.70 -22.50 0.75
C ALA A 319 -29.30 -21.87 0.49
N PRO A 320 -29.03 -21.24 -0.67
CA PRO A 320 -27.78 -20.50 -0.88
C PRO A 320 -27.54 -19.39 0.14
N VAL A 321 -28.55 -18.56 0.45
CA VAL A 321 -28.42 -17.48 1.45
C VAL A 321 -28.12 -18.05 2.84
N LYS A 322 -28.84 -19.10 3.24
CA LYS A 322 -28.60 -19.77 4.51
C LYS A 322 -27.17 -20.33 4.61
N ASN A 323 -26.70 -20.99 3.55
CA ASN A 323 -25.36 -21.56 3.52
C ASN A 323 -24.28 -20.47 3.55
N LEU A 324 -24.50 -19.35 2.85
CA LEU A 324 -23.60 -18.20 2.88
C LEU A 324 -23.50 -17.57 4.27
N LEU A 325 -24.63 -17.41 4.98
CA LEU A 325 -24.64 -16.91 6.35
C LEU A 325 -23.77 -17.78 7.28
N LEU A 326 -23.90 -19.10 7.18
CA LEU A 326 -23.08 -20.04 7.96
C LEU A 326 -21.61 -20.04 7.54
N ALA A 327 -21.33 -19.84 6.25
CA ALA A 327 -19.97 -19.79 5.71
C ALA A 327 -19.22 -18.50 6.12
N ALA A 328 -19.89 -17.36 6.03
CA ALA A 328 -19.34 -16.04 6.33
C ALA A 328 -19.24 -15.75 7.84
N ALA A 329 -20.05 -16.42 8.67
CA ALA A 329 -20.03 -16.25 10.11
C ALA A 329 -18.67 -16.56 10.74
N ARG A 330 -18.22 -15.67 11.64
CA ARG A 330 -17.05 -15.89 12.50
C ARG A 330 -17.39 -16.77 13.70
N VAL A 331 -18.66 -16.75 14.12
CA VAL A 331 -19.19 -17.58 15.21
C VAL A 331 -20.57 -18.12 14.78
N VAL A 332 -20.75 -19.43 14.90
CA VAL A 332 -22.01 -20.14 14.71
C VAL A 332 -22.35 -20.88 16.00
N LEU A 333 -23.41 -20.44 16.67
CA LEU A 333 -23.92 -21.02 17.90
C LEU A 333 -25.21 -21.80 17.62
N THR A 334 -25.51 -22.76 18.49
CA THR A 334 -26.80 -23.47 18.50
C THR A 334 -27.52 -23.27 19.81
N ALA A 335 -28.86 -23.15 19.75
CA ALA A 335 -29.69 -22.86 20.92
C ALA A 335 -29.97 -24.09 21.82
N ASP A 336 -29.49 -25.28 21.43
CA ASP A 336 -29.61 -26.53 22.20
C ASP A 336 -28.54 -26.69 23.28
N LYS A 337 -27.53 -25.81 23.30
CA LYS A 337 -26.43 -25.79 24.28
C LYS A 337 -26.31 -24.41 24.92
N GLY A 338 -25.82 -24.33 26.15
CA GLY A 338 -25.51 -23.04 26.79
C GLY A 338 -24.30 -22.34 26.14
N LEU A 339 -24.20 -21.01 26.28
CA LEU A 339 -23.08 -20.25 25.71
C LEU A 339 -21.73 -20.63 26.37
N ALA A 340 -21.71 -20.82 27.70
CA ALA A 340 -20.53 -21.27 28.43
C ALA A 340 -20.03 -22.65 27.97
N GLU A 341 -20.94 -23.60 27.78
CA GLU A 341 -20.59 -24.93 27.30
C GLU A 341 -19.91 -24.89 25.92
N GLN A 342 -20.44 -24.08 25.00
CA GLN A 342 -19.90 -23.93 23.65
C GLN A 342 -18.52 -23.25 23.65
N LEU A 343 -18.34 -22.21 24.49
CA LEU A 343 -17.06 -21.52 24.63
C LEU A 343 -15.99 -22.39 25.32
N ASP A 344 -16.35 -23.16 26.34
CA ASP A 344 -15.43 -24.09 26.99
C ASP A 344 -14.96 -25.18 26.01
N GLN A 345 -15.86 -25.72 25.19
CA GLN A 345 -15.51 -26.67 24.12
C GLN A 345 -14.54 -26.04 23.10
N ALA A 346 -14.78 -24.80 22.71
CA ALA A 346 -13.94 -24.08 21.76
C ALA A 346 -12.54 -23.78 22.33
N ASP A 347 -12.45 -23.32 23.58
CA ASP A 347 -11.18 -23.01 24.24
C ASP A 347 -10.32 -24.27 24.44
N VAL A 348 -10.94 -25.41 24.75
CA VAL A 348 -10.24 -26.70 24.83
C VAL A 348 -9.71 -27.12 23.46
N ALA A 349 -10.49 -26.94 22.39
CA ALA A 349 -10.04 -27.25 21.03
C ALA A 349 -8.87 -26.34 20.57
N MET A 350 -8.79 -25.12 21.11
CA MET A 350 -7.74 -24.14 20.81
C MET A 350 -6.55 -24.17 21.79
N ALA A 351 -6.55 -25.09 22.76
CA ALA A 351 -5.53 -25.14 23.79
C ALA A 351 -4.12 -25.19 23.15
N PRO A 352 -3.22 -24.24 23.50
CA PRO A 352 -1.91 -24.16 22.87
C PRO A 352 -1.12 -25.43 23.15
N LYS A 353 -0.61 -26.07 22.09
CA LYS A 353 0.41 -27.11 22.24
C LYS A 353 1.65 -26.45 22.84
N SER A 354 2.13 -26.98 23.98
CA SER A 354 3.33 -26.48 24.66
C SER A 354 4.50 -26.41 23.67
N VAL A 355 5.09 -25.23 23.55
CA VAL A 355 6.24 -25.00 22.68
C VAL A 355 7.50 -25.12 23.53
N LEU A 356 8.36 -26.09 23.21
CA LEU A 356 9.74 -26.05 23.68
C LEU A 356 10.44 -24.93 22.91
N PHE A 357 10.83 -23.87 23.61
CA PHE A 357 11.75 -22.88 23.06
C PHE A 357 13.08 -23.57 22.75
N GLN A 358 13.33 -23.87 21.47
CA GLN A 358 14.66 -24.30 21.07
C GLN A 358 15.61 -23.11 21.19
N THR A 359 16.72 -23.33 21.86
CA THR A 359 17.83 -22.37 21.92
C THR A 359 18.43 -22.26 20.52
N PRO A 360 18.70 -21.06 19.99
CA PRO A 360 19.37 -20.90 18.71
C PRO A 360 20.66 -21.72 18.71
N HIS A 361 20.82 -22.62 17.72
CA HIS A 361 22.11 -23.25 17.49
C HIS A 361 23.09 -22.17 17.02
N VAL A 362 24.05 -21.83 17.88
CA VAL A 362 25.20 -20.99 17.52
C VAL A 362 26.13 -21.87 16.69
N PHE A 363 26.13 -21.66 15.37
CA PHE A 363 27.15 -22.24 14.51
C PHE A 363 28.48 -21.56 14.79
N ALA A 364 29.57 -22.32 14.70
CA ALA A 364 30.90 -21.71 14.69
C ALA A 364 30.99 -20.79 13.46
N PRO A 365 31.56 -19.58 13.59
CA PRO A 365 31.71 -18.67 12.47
C PRO A 365 32.49 -19.36 11.35
N SER A 366 31.86 -19.48 10.19
CA SER A 366 32.48 -20.08 9.01
C SER A 366 32.55 -19.05 7.90
N VAL A 367 33.73 -18.87 7.32
CA VAL A 367 33.90 -17.99 6.16
C VAL A 367 33.24 -18.65 4.96
N PHE A 368 32.08 -18.15 4.56
CA PHE A 368 31.40 -18.61 3.34
C PHE A 368 32.07 -18.05 2.08
N LYS A 369 31.96 -18.79 0.97
CA LYS A 369 32.38 -18.26 -0.34
C LYS A 369 31.41 -17.17 -0.77
N VAL A 370 31.92 -16.18 -1.48
CA VAL A 370 31.10 -15.11 -2.08
C VAL A 370 30.64 -15.57 -3.46
N PRO A 371 29.37 -15.33 -3.85
CA PRO A 371 28.93 -15.51 -5.23
C PRO A 371 29.77 -14.69 -6.22
N ASP A 372 29.77 -15.07 -7.49
CA ASP A 372 30.49 -14.31 -8.52
C ASP A 372 29.85 -12.91 -8.70
N ILE A 373 30.66 -11.86 -8.59
CA ILE A 373 30.25 -10.46 -8.78
C ILE A 373 30.98 -9.95 -10.03
N PRO A 374 30.24 -9.49 -11.08
CA PRO A 374 30.86 -8.95 -12.28
C PRO A 374 31.54 -7.59 -11.99
N GLU A 375 32.27 -7.06 -12.97
CA GLU A 375 32.71 -5.67 -12.92
C GLU A 375 31.50 -4.72 -12.93
N LEU A 376 31.49 -3.75 -12.03
CA LEU A 376 30.35 -2.85 -11.80
C LEU A 376 30.70 -1.41 -12.13
N GLU A 377 29.92 -0.79 -13.02
CA GLU A 377 29.93 0.65 -13.27
C GLU A 377 29.15 1.36 -12.15
N PHE A 378 29.62 2.54 -11.71
CA PHE A 378 28.97 3.35 -10.67
C PHE A 378 28.71 2.62 -9.34
N PHE A 379 29.68 1.82 -8.87
CA PHE A 379 29.54 1.12 -7.60
C PHE A 379 29.46 2.09 -6.41
N ASN A 380 28.35 2.02 -5.67
CA ASN A 380 28.03 2.97 -4.60
C ASN A 380 28.22 2.44 -3.17
N GLY A 381 28.90 1.31 -3.01
CA GLY A 381 29.03 0.62 -1.73
C GLY A 381 27.98 -0.45 -1.48
N HIS A 382 26.81 -0.35 -2.12
CA HIS A 382 25.75 -1.36 -2.05
C HIS A 382 25.57 -2.11 -3.37
N GLY A 383 25.88 -1.50 -4.51
CA GLY A 383 25.71 -2.13 -5.82
C GLY A 383 26.17 -1.23 -6.96
N GLY A 384 26.05 -1.72 -8.20
CA GLY A 384 26.39 -0.97 -9.42
C GLY A 384 25.86 -1.66 -10.67
N PHE A 385 26.02 -1.01 -11.83
CA PHE A 385 25.52 -1.51 -13.10
C PHE A 385 26.48 -2.54 -13.71
N ALA A 386 25.92 -3.65 -14.19
CA ALA A 386 26.65 -4.69 -14.91
C ALA A 386 26.13 -4.84 -16.34
N HIS A 387 26.80 -5.68 -17.13
CA HIS A 387 26.35 -6.05 -18.48
C HIS A 387 26.03 -4.83 -19.35
N ASN A 388 26.94 -3.84 -19.36
CA ASN A 388 26.78 -2.59 -20.12
C ASN A 388 25.54 -1.78 -19.72
N GLY A 389 25.14 -1.83 -18.45
CA GLY A 389 24.01 -1.07 -17.92
C GLY A 389 22.67 -1.80 -17.95
N GLN A 390 22.61 -3.06 -18.38
CA GLN A 390 21.36 -3.82 -18.51
C GLN A 390 20.88 -4.48 -17.22
N GLU A 391 21.77 -4.61 -16.23
CA GLU A 391 21.45 -5.10 -14.90
C GLU A 391 21.98 -4.14 -13.84
N TYR A 392 21.25 -4.02 -12.74
CA TYR A 392 21.78 -3.45 -11.51
C TYR A 392 22.04 -4.57 -10.49
N VAL A 393 23.29 -4.70 -10.05
CA VAL A 393 23.72 -5.74 -9.13
C VAL A 393 23.87 -5.16 -7.73
N VAL A 394 23.10 -5.68 -6.77
CA VAL A 394 23.21 -5.32 -5.36
C VAL A 394 24.00 -6.40 -4.63
N VAL A 395 25.00 -5.99 -3.86
CA VAL A 395 25.82 -6.85 -3.02
C VAL A 395 25.45 -6.56 -1.57
N LEU A 396 25.03 -7.59 -0.84
CA LEU A 396 24.67 -7.52 0.57
C LEU A 396 25.67 -8.35 1.40
N PRO A 397 26.81 -7.76 1.81
CA PRO A 397 27.77 -8.42 2.69
C PRO A 397 27.17 -8.77 4.07
N PRO A 398 27.91 -9.55 4.89
CA PRO A 398 27.61 -9.78 6.31
C PRO A 398 27.19 -8.49 7.04
N GLY A 399 25.99 -8.49 7.64
CA GLY A 399 25.46 -7.37 8.42
C GLY A 399 25.04 -6.10 7.65
N HIS A 400 25.05 -6.09 6.31
CA HIS A 400 24.74 -4.90 5.50
C HIS A 400 23.41 -5.04 4.74
N THR A 401 22.55 -4.03 4.80
CA THR A 401 21.31 -3.93 4.01
C THR A 401 21.36 -2.72 3.09
N THR A 402 20.45 -2.62 2.12
CA THR A 402 20.26 -1.35 1.39
C THR A 402 19.62 -0.31 2.32
N PRO A 403 19.82 1.01 2.07
CA PRO A 403 19.24 2.07 2.92
C PRO A 403 17.71 2.10 2.96
N ALA A 404 17.05 1.72 1.87
CA ALA A 404 15.62 1.43 1.74
C ALA A 404 15.43 0.20 0.85
N PRO A 405 14.27 -0.47 0.83
CA PRO A 405 14.03 -1.61 -0.05
C PRO A 405 14.20 -1.20 -1.51
N TRP A 406 15.27 -1.67 -2.15
CA TRP A 406 15.49 -1.45 -3.57
C TRP A 406 14.78 -2.53 -4.34
N ILE A 407 13.74 -2.18 -5.10
CA ILE A 407 12.90 -3.15 -5.79
C ILE A 407 13.14 -3.17 -7.30
N ASN A 408 12.75 -4.29 -7.91
CA ASN A 408 12.39 -4.38 -9.31
C ASN A 408 10.88 -4.61 -9.41
N VAL A 409 10.21 -3.97 -10.38
CA VAL A 409 8.81 -4.19 -10.71
C VAL A 409 8.76 -4.96 -12.02
N ILE A 410 8.23 -6.18 -11.99
CA ILE A 410 8.18 -7.10 -13.14
C ILE A 410 6.72 -7.38 -13.44
N ALA A 411 6.23 -6.94 -14.60
CA ALA A 411 4.83 -7.08 -14.97
C ALA A 411 4.62 -7.32 -16.47
N ASN A 412 3.58 -8.09 -16.76
CA ASN A 412 2.93 -8.14 -18.07
C ASN A 412 1.54 -7.47 -17.95
N ASP A 413 0.67 -7.65 -18.94
CA ASP A 413 -0.63 -6.97 -18.97
C ASP A 413 -1.67 -7.61 -18.01
N THR A 414 -1.42 -8.83 -17.52
CA THR A 414 -2.37 -9.63 -16.74
C THR A 414 -1.92 -9.88 -15.29
N ALA A 415 -0.62 -9.74 -14.97
CA ALA A 415 -0.08 -9.92 -13.63
C ALA A 415 1.29 -9.25 -13.47
N GLY A 416 1.77 -9.22 -12.23
CA GLY A 416 3.15 -8.85 -11.95
C GLY A 416 3.54 -9.10 -10.51
N PHE A 417 4.80 -8.81 -10.21
CA PHE A 417 5.32 -8.84 -8.87
C PHE A 417 6.41 -7.78 -8.64
N GLN A 418 6.61 -7.44 -7.37
CA GLN A 418 7.78 -6.71 -6.89
C GLN A 418 8.80 -7.68 -6.31
N ALA A 419 10.08 -7.36 -6.47
CA ALA A 419 11.21 -8.14 -5.97
C ALA A 419 12.26 -7.20 -5.39
N SER A 420 12.36 -7.13 -4.06
CA SER A 420 13.39 -6.33 -3.38
C SER A 420 14.76 -7.00 -3.40
N ALA A 421 15.85 -6.24 -3.27
CA ALA A 421 17.21 -6.75 -3.23
C ALA A 421 17.43 -7.79 -2.11
N GLU A 422 16.77 -7.64 -0.96
CA GLU A 422 16.79 -8.67 0.09
C GLU A 422 15.93 -9.90 -0.22
N GLY A 423 15.00 -9.81 -1.17
CA GLY A 423 14.15 -10.91 -1.62
C GLY A 423 12.74 -10.94 -1.04
N SER A 424 12.27 -9.85 -0.43
CA SER A 424 10.84 -9.65 -0.15
C SER A 424 10.10 -9.41 -1.45
N GLY A 425 8.93 -10.03 -1.59
CA GLY A 425 8.10 -9.95 -2.78
C GLY A 425 6.65 -9.64 -2.50
N TYR A 426 5.97 -9.17 -3.54
CA TYR A 426 4.55 -8.83 -3.58
C TYR A 426 4.02 -9.21 -4.98
N THR A 427 3.01 -10.06 -5.09
CA THR A 427 2.47 -10.58 -6.36
C THR A 427 0.97 -10.27 -6.49
N TRP A 428 0.53 -9.92 -7.69
CA TRP A 428 -0.88 -9.64 -8.01
C TRP A 428 -1.29 -10.21 -9.37
N ALA A 429 -2.60 -10.34 -9.57
CA ALA A 429 -3.21 -10.62 -10.87
C ALA A 429 -4.26 -9.56 -11.18
N LEU A 430 -4.31 -9.10 -12.44
CA LEU A 430 -5.19 -8.08 -13.02
C LEU A 430 -5.09 -6.67 -12.42
N ASN A 431 -5.04 -6.54 -11.11
CA ASN A 431 -5.04 -5.27 -10.40
C ASN A 431 -4.13 -5.32 -9.17
N SER A 432 -3.10 -4.48 -9.15
CA SER A 432 -2.08 -4.40 -8.10
C SER A 432 -2.55 -3.76 -6.80
N ARG A 433 -3.84 -3.45 -6.63
CA ARG A 433 -4.39 -2.97 -5.36
C ARG A 433 -5.63 -3.77 -4.98
N GLU A 434 -6.57 -3.88 -5.92
CA GLU A 434 -7.87 -4.51 -5.69
C GLU A 434 -7.78 -6.04 -5.64
N HIS A 435 -6.73 -6.64 -6.21
CA HIS A 435 -6.59 -8.09 -6.30
C HIS A 435 -5.15 -8.58 -6.10
N GLN A 436 -4.66 -8.36 -4.89
CA GLN A 436 -3.35 -8.85 -4.44
C GLN A 436 -3.40 -10.37 -4.24
N ILE A 437 -2.43 -11.12 -4.78
CA ILE A 437 -2.28 -12.55 -4.46
C ILE A 437 -1.59 -12.70 -3.10
N THR A 438 -0.50 -11.94 -2.91
CA THR A 438 0.28 -11.87 -1.66
C THR A 438 0.32 -10.44 -1.13
N PRO A 439 0.62 -10.21 0.16
CA PRO A 439 0.52 -8.88 0.76
C PRO A 439 1.48 -7.88 0.13
N TRP A 440 0.94 -6.73 -0.29
CA TRP A 440 1.75 -5.54 -0.53
C TRP A 440 2.16 -4.91 0.80
N SER A 441 3.42 -4.53 0.92
CA SER A 441 3.94 -3.75 2.04
C SER A 441 4.67 -2.53 1.50
N ASN A 442 4.37 -1.37 2.08
CA ASN A 442 5.15 -0.15 1.90
C ASN A 442 5.89 0.25 3.18
N ASP A 443 6.25 -0.72 4.04
CA ASP A 443 7.09 -0.50 5.22
C ASP A 443 8.59 -0.49 4.81
N PRO A 444 9.25 0.68 4.66
CA PRO A 444 10.64 0.75 4.21
C PRO A 444 11.65 0.28 5.28
N VAL A 445 11.21 0.06 6.51
CA VAL A 445 12.08 -0.33 7.62
C VAL A 445 12.16 -1.84 7.71
N SER A 446 11.00 -2.50 7.88
CA SER A 446 10.93 -3.95 8.12
C SER A 446 10.91 -4.76 6.83
N ASN A 447 10.25 -4.25 5.76
CA ASN A 447 10.11 -4.91 4.46
C ASN A 447 9.74 -6.42 4.56
N GLN A 448 8.72 -6.77 5.33
CA GLN A 448 8.38 -8.18 5.61
C GLN A 448 7.89 -8.92 4.35
N PRO A 449 8.41 -10.13 4.06
CA PRO A 449 8.00 -10.91 2.88
C PRO A 449 6.69 -11.66 3.09
N GLY A 450 5.82 -11.65 2.09
CA GLY A 450 4.63 -12.53 1.99
C GLY A 450 4.88 -13.84 1.24
N GLU A 451 6.07 -13.99 0.64
CA GLU A 451 6.49 -15.14 -0.16
C GLU A 451 7.90 -15.55 0.27
N ILE A 452 8.09 -16.83 0.61
CA ILE A 452 9.37 -17.29 1.17
C ILE A 452 9.73 -18.67 0.63
N PHE A 453 11.01 -18.87 0.35
CA PHE A 453 11.62 -20.19 0.15
C PHE A 453 12.50 -20.54 1.35
N TYR A 454 12.16 -21.62 2.04
CA TYR A 454 12.99 -22.17 3.11
C TYR A 454 13.78 -23.37 2.59
N LEU A 455 15.07 -23.41 2.93
CA LEU A 455 15.94 -24.56 2.73
C LEU A 455 16.33 -25.11 4.08
N ARG A 456 16.12 -26.41 4.29
CA ARG A 456 16.58 -27.10 5.49
C ARG A 456 17.40 -28.31 5.11
N ASP A 457 18.52 -28.47 5.76
CA ASP A 457 19.31 -29.68 5.66
C ASP A 457 18.75 -30.76 6.60
N GLU A 458 18.42 -31.93 6.07
CA GLU A 458 17.75 -32.97 6.85
C GLU A 458 18.68 -33.75 7.77
N ASP A 459 20.00 -33.66 7.60
CA ASP A 459 20.96 -34.34 8.47
C ASP A 459 21.34 -33.46 9.66
N THR A 460 21.60 -32.18 9.39
CA THR A 460 22.07 -31.19 10.38
C THR A 460 20.95 -30.35 10.98
N LYS A 461 19.77 -30.36 10.36
CA LYS A 461 18.58 -29.56 10.72
C LYS A 461 18.77 -28.05 10.64
N VAL A 462 19.85 -27.57 10.01
CA VAL A 462 20.05 -26.14 9.75
C VAL A 462 18.96 -25.65 8.80
N LEU A 463 18.35 -24.51 9.12
CA LEU A 463 17.31 -23.85 8.33
C LEU A 463 17.77 -22.47 7.87
N TRP A 464 17.69 -22.19 6.58
CA TRP A 464 18.08 -20.92 5.95
C TRP A 464 17.15 -20.54 4.77
N SER A 465 17.38 -19.38 4.17
CA SER A 465 16.71 -18.91 2.94
C SER A 465 17.74 -18.65 1.83
N PRO A 466 17.40 -18.83 0.54
CA PRO A 466 18.23 -18.36 -0.57
C PRO A 466 18.30 -16.82 -0.65
N THR A 467 17.35 -16.11 -0.02
CA THR A 467 17.30 -14.64 0.03
C THR A 467 17.63 -14.10 1.43
N ALA A 468 17.89 -12.80 1.54
CA ALA A 468 18.30 -12.13 2.77
C ALA A 468 17.12 -11.55 3.59
N ALA A 469 15.89 -11.56 3.06
CA ALA A 469 14.71 -10.93 3.65
C ALA A 469 14.22 -11.63 4.91
N ILE A 470 14.46 -12.93 5.00
CA ILE A 470 14.15 -13.77 6.15
C ILE A 470 15.28 -14.76 6.32
N ARG A 471 15.52 -15.20 7.55
CA ARG A 471 16.58 -16.17 7.85
C ARG A 471 17.95 -15.78 7.29
N ARG A 472 18.26 -14.49 7.37
CA ARG A 472 19.55 -13.97 6.93
C ARG A 472 20.67 -14.60 7.75
N ASP A 473 21.58 -15.27 7.06
CA ASP A 473 22.83 -15.73 7.68
C ASP A 473 23.76 -14.53 7.89
N VAL A 474 24.20 -14.34 9.12
CA VAL A 474 25.00 -13.18 9.52
C VAL A 474 26.35 -13.12 8.81
N ASP A 475 26.90 -14.27 8.41
CA ASP A 475 28.22 -14.41 7.77
C ASP A 475 28.15 -14.57 6.24
N ALA A 476 26.96 -14.64 5.64
CA ALA A 476 26.80 -14.86 4.20
C ALA A 476 26.71 -13.54 3.41
N THR A 477 27.27 -13.55 2.20
CA THR A 477 27.02 -12.50 1.21
C THR A 477 25.91 -12.95 0.27
N TYR A 478 24.93 -12.08 0.06
CA TYR A 478 23.86 -12.26 -0.91
C TYR A 478 24.09 -11.30 -2.07
N VAL A 479 23.87 -11.76 -3.30
CA VAL A 479 23.99 -10.92 -4.50
C VAL A 479 22.65 -10.95 -5.22
N SER A 480 22.00 -9.80 -5.40
CA SER A 480 20.80 -9.69 -6.23
C SER A 480 21.14 -9.01 -7.56
N ARG A 481 20.44 -9.40 -8.62
CA ARG A 481 20.56 -8.81 -9.96
C ARG A 481 19.17 -8.43 -10.43
N HIS A 482 18.92 -7.14 -10.55
CA HIS A 482 17.71 -6.62 -11.16
C HIS A 482 17.98 -6.38 -12.64
N GLY A 483 17.27 -7.09 -13.51
CA GLY A 483 17.29 -6.89 -14.95
C GLY A 483 15.92 -6.49 -15.47
N HIS A 484 15.84 -6.19 -16.77
CA HIS A 484 14.56 -5.89 -17.41
C HIS A 484 13.70 -7.16 -17.50
N GLY A 485 12.66 -7.25 -16.68
CA GLY A 485 11.70 -8.36 -16.65
C GLY A 485 12.08 -9.56 -15.78
N TYR A 486 13.20 -9.50 -15.05
CA TYR A 486 13.61 -10.57 -14.13
C TYR A 486 14.43 -10.06 -12.95
N THR A 487 14.46 -10.85 -11.88
CA THR A 487 15.40 -10.68 -10.77
C THR A 487 16.05 -12.01 -10.42
N GLN A 488 17.35 -12.01 -10.15
CA GLN A 488 18.10 -13.18 -9.69
C GLN A 488 18.69 -12.92 -8.29
N TYR A 489 18.72 -13.94 -7.44
CA TYR A 489 19.41 -13.94 -6.15
C TYR A 489 20.40 -15.09 -6.09
N ASP A 490 21.66 -14.77 -5.80
CA ASP A 490 22.75 -15.72 -5.66
C ASP A 490 23.28 -15.73 -4.23
N ARG A 491 23.59 -16.93 -3.74
CA ARG A 491 24.15 -17.14 -2.41
C ARG A 491 24.98 -18.42 -2.37
N ILE A 492 26.09 -18.41 -1.63
CA ILE A 492 26.85 -19.62 -1.32
C ILE A 492 27.06 -19.69 0.20
N ALA A 493 26.51 -20.71 0.86
CA ALA A 493 26.69 -20.94 2.29
C ALA A 493 26.38 -22.39 2.67
N HIS A 494 26.86 -22.85 3.83
CA HIS A 494 26.62 -24.22 4.33
C HIS A 494 27.00 -25.35 3.35
N GLY A 495 27.96 -25.05 2.45
CA GLY A 495 28.37 -25.96 1.38
C GLY A 495 27.33 -26.11 0.24
N ILE A 496 26.35 -25.23 0.14
CA ILE A 496 25.33 -25.19 -0.91
C ILE A 496 25.40 -23.83 -1.63
N GLY A 497 25.54 -23.85 -2.94
CA GLY A 497 25.27 -22.69 -3.80
C GLY A 497 23.79 -22.68 -4.19
N SER A 498 23.14 -21.53 -4.14
CA SER A 498 21.75 -21.36 -4.56
C SER A 498 21.59 -20.15 -5.47
N THR A 499 20.87 -20.33 -6.57
CA THR A 499 20.44 -19.27 -7.49
C THR A 499 18.92 -19.31 -7.61
N LEU A 500 18.24 -18.24 -7.20
CA LEU A 500 16.80 -18.07 -7.36
C LEU A 500 16.55 -17.03 -8.46
N LEU A 501 16.04 -17.47 -9.61
CA LEU A 501 15.64 -16.60 -10.72
C LEU A 501 14.11 -16.45 -10.75
N GLN A 502 13.63 -15.21 -10.84
CA GLN A 502 12.20 -14.89 -10.87
C GLN A 502 11.85 -13.99 -12.06
N TYR A 503 10.79 -14.35 -12.79
CA TYR A 503 10.25 -13.59 -13.92
C TYR A 503 8.78 -13.94 -14.16
N THR A 504 8.12 -13.16 -15.02
CA THR A 504 6.77 -13.44 -15.52
C THR A 504 6.86 -13.66 -17.04
N PRO A 505 6.17 -14.64 -17.63
CA PRO A 505 6.10 -14.78 -19.08
C PRO A 505 5.39 -13.58 -19.71
N VAL A 506 5.46 -13.44 -21.04
CA VAL A 506 4.98 -12.25 -21.74
C VAL A 506 3.46 -12.03 -21.60
N LYS A 507 2.67 -13.09 -21.36
CA LYS A 507 1.19 -13.01 -21.40
C LYS A 507 0.49 -13.55 -20.16
N ASP A 508 0.95 -14.70 -19.65
CA ASP A 508 0.18 -15.42 -18.64
C ASP A 508 0.37 -14.84 -17.23
N PRO A 509 -0.67 -14.88 -16.39
CA PRO A 509 -0.66 -14.34 -15.03
C PRO A 509 0.06 -15.26 -14.03
N ILE A 510 1.35 -15.53 -14.27
CA ILE A 510 2.14 -16.48 -13.50
C ILE A 510 3.54 -15.95 -13.22
N LYS A 511 3.92 -15.96 -11.94
CA LYS A 511 5.29 -15.77 -11.50
C LYS A 511 6.00 -17.13 -11.53
N ILE A 512 7.09 -17.20 -12.29
CA ILE A 512 7.95 -18.37 -12.38
C ILE A 512 9.17 -18.12 -11.50
N SER A 513 9.39 -19.00 -10.51
CA SER A 513 10.56 -18.99 -9.65
C SER A 513 11.38 -20.26 -9.88
N ARG A 514 12.60 -20.12 -10.41
CA ARG A 514 13.53 -21.24 -10.66
C ARG A 514 14.62 -21.21 -9.60
N LEU A 515 14.63 -22.20 -8.72
CA LEU A 515 15.64 -22.35 -7.67
C LEU A 515 16.63 -23.45 -8.06
N GLN A 516 17.83 -23.06 -8.42
CA GLN A 516 18.95 -23.96 -8.68
C GLN A 516 19.76 -24.15 -7.41
N LEU A 517 20.09 -25.39 -7.07
CA LEU A 517 20.94 -25.75 -5.94
C LEU A 517 22.16 -26.53 -6.44
N HIS A 518 23.35 -26.20 -5.92
CA HIS A 518 24.60 -26.90 -6.21
C HIS A 518 25.28 -27.32 -4.91
N ASN A 519 25.51 -28.62 -4.75
CA ASN A 519 26.18 -29.18 -3.58
C ASN A 519 27.70 -29.06 -3.67
N LEU A 520 28.25 -28.07 -2.97
CA LEU A 520 29.69 -27.77 -2.89
C LEU A 520 30.37 -28.40 -1.66
N SER A 521 29.68 -29.24 -0.90
CA SER A 521 30.17 -29.75 0.39
C SER A 521 31.12 -30.96 0.29
N GLY A 522 31.20 -31.60 -0.88
CA GLY A 522 32.03 -32.78 -1.10
C GLY A 522 31.43 -34.11 -0.59
N GLN A 523 30.24 -34.08 0.01
CA GLN A 523 29.47 -35.25 0.42
C GLN A 523 28.01 -35.12 -0.04
N ALA A 524 27.25 -36.23 -0.09
CA ALA A 524 25.84 -36.16 -0.41
C ALA A 524 25.06 -35.37 0.67
N ARG A 525 24.01 -34.65 0.28
CA ARG A 525 23.19 -33.81 1.16
C ARG A 525 21.71 -34.01 0.83
N THR A 526 20.89 -34.22 1.86
CA THR A 526 19.42 -34.25 1.72
C THR A 526 18.85 -32.93 2.19
N LEU A 527 18.15 -32.23 1.30
CA LEU A 527 17.57 -30.92 1.57
C LEU A 527 16.05 -30.98 1.42
N SER A 528 15.32 -30.38 2.36
CA SER A 528 13.94 -30.00 2.15
C SER A 528 13.84 -28.55 1.68
N LEU A 529 13.02 -28.32 0.65
CA LEU A 529 12.64 -27.01 0.14
C LEU A 529 11.17 -26.79 0.48
N THR A 530 10.86 -25.69 1.14
CA THR A 530 9.48 -25.30 1.47
C THR A 530 9.16 -23.92 0.92
N GLY A 531 8.21 -23.83 -0.01
CA GLY A 531 7.59 -22.58 -0.44
C GLY A 531 6.48 -22.19 0.52
N TYR A 532 6.44 -20.92 0.91
CA TYR A 532 5.40 -20.32 1.73
C TYR A 532 4.79 -19.11 1.02
N VAL A 533 3.46 -19.04 1.01
CA VAL A 533 2.66 -17.97 0.39
C VAL A 533 1.63 -17.50 1.40
N GLU A 534 1.64 -16.21 1.75
CA GLU A 534 0.57 -15.59 2.54
C GLU A 534 -0.56 -15.13 1.60
N TRP A 535 -1.72 -15.78 1.65
CA TRP A 535 -2.82 -15.45 0.73
C TRP A 535 -3.55 -14.17 1.14
N VAL A 536 -3.79 -13.29 0.15
CA VAL A 536 -4.64 -12.09 0.30
C VAL A 536 -5.90 -12.18 -0.56
N LEU A 537 -5.78 -12.43 -1.85
CA LEU A 537 -6.89 -12.54 -2.82
C LEU A 537 -7.89 -11.37 -2.71
N GLY A 538 -7.38 -10.14 -2.66
CA GLY A 538 -8.17 -8.90 -2.53
C GLY A 538 -7.31 -7.71 -2.10
N THR A 539 -7.90 -6.75 -1.38
CA THR A 539 -7.22 -5.49 -1.00
C THR A 539 -6.35 -5.59 0.25
N ALA A 540 -6.75 -6.41 1.23
CA ALA A 540 -6.02 -6.57 2.48
C ALA A 540 -6.40 -7.88 3.18
N ARG A 541 -5.40 -8.56 3.75
CA ARG A 541 -5.58 -9.82 4.48
C ARG A 541 -6.62 -9.72 5.59
N ALA A 542 -6.62 -8.61 6.34
CA ALA A 542 -7.55 -8.40 7.45
C ALA A 542 -9.03 -8.42 7.00
N LYS A 543 -9.30 -8.12 5.73
CA LYS A 543 -10.64 -8.13 5.12
C LYS A 543 -10.98 -9.49 4.49
N THR A 544 -10.01 -10.18 3.92
CA THR A 544 -10.25 -11.37 3.08
C THR A 544 -10.00 -12.70 3.77
N ALA A 545 -9.10 -12.77 4.78
CA ALA A 545 -8.63 -14.05 5.33
C ALA A 545 -9.75 -14.98 5.83
N SER A 546 -10.85 -14.43 6.34
CA SER A 546 -11.99 -15.22 6.81
C SER A 546 -12.77 -15.92 5.69
N PHE A 547 -12.56 -15.53 4.43
CA PHE A 547 -13.30 -16.01 3.25
C PHE A 547 -12.45 -16.82 2.28
N ILE A 548 -11.13 -16.88 2.51
CA ILE A 548 -10.21 -17.66 1.68
C ILE A 548 -10.33 -19.14 2.03
N THR A 549 -10.43 -19.97 1.00
CA THR A 549 -10.42 -21.43 1.14
C THR A 549 -9.28 -22.02 0.33
N THR A 550 -8.63 -23.06 0.86
CA THR A 550 -7.52 -23.74 0.19
C THR A 550 -7.81 -25.22 -0.04
N GLU A 551 -7.28 -25.81 -1.10
CA GLU A 551 -7.38 -27.24 -1.38
C GLU A 551 -6.18 -27.72 -2.19
N ILE A 552 -5.87 -29.02 -2.11
CA ILE A 552 -4.91 -29.65 -3.03
C ILE A 552 -5.69 -30.18 -4.21
N ASP A 553 -5.33 -29.74 -5.41
CA ASP A 553 -5.93 -30.20 -6.65
C ASP A 553 -5.49 -31.64 -6.96
N ASP A 554 -6.45 -32.57 -7.07
CA ASP A 554 -6.17 -33.99 -7.29
C ASP A 554 -5.44 -34.27 -8.62
N ALA A 555 -5.67 -33.43 -9.65
CA ALA A 555 -5.12 -33.64 -10.98
C ALA A 555 -3.64 -33.23 -11.09
N THR A 556 -3.27 -32.11 -10.46
CA THR A 556 -1.94 -31.52 -10.57
C THR A 556 -1.10 -31.69 -9.31
N GLY A 557 -1.71 -31.85 -8.14
CA GLY A 557 -1.05 -31.77 -6.83
C GLY A 557 -0.71 -30.33 -6.40
N ALA A 558 -1.14 -29.32 -7.14
CA ALA A 558 -0.96 -27.92 -6.78
C ALA A 558 -1.91 -27.51 -5.63
N LEU A 559 -1.55 -26.49 -4.88
CA LEU A 559 -2.42 -25.90 -3.87
C LEU A 559 -3.23 -24.77 -4.49
N PHE A 560 -4.54 -24.93 -4.54
CA PHE A 560 -5.48 -23.91 -5.00
C PHE A 560 -5.99 -23.08 -3.83
N ALA A 561 -6.23 -21.80 -4.09
CA ALA A 561 -6.80 -20.85 -3.16
C ALA A 561 -7.91 -20.04 -3.85
N HIS A 562 -9.05 -19.89 -3.16
CA HIS A 562 -10.25 -19.23 -3.68
C HIS A 562 -10.71 -18.13 -2.73
N ASN A 563 -11.25 -17.03 -3.26
CA ASN A 563 -12.00 -16.03 -2.51
C ASN A 563 -13.34 -15.71 -3.18
N ARG A 564 -14.31 -16.63 -3.01
CA ARG A 564 -15.65 -16.51 -3.61
C ARG A 564 -16.49 -15.36 -3.04
N TRP A 565 -16.04 -14.72 -1.95
CA TRP A 565 -16.70 -13.56 -1.36
C TRP A 565 -16.63 -12.32 -2.26
N SER A 566 -15.57 -12.22 -3.07
CA SER A 566 -15.39 -11.13 -4.03
C SER A 566 -16.44 -11.19 -5.14
N ALA A 567 -17.18 -10.09 -5.33
CA ALA A 567 -18.15 -9.98 -6.42
C ALA A 567 -17.48 -9.91 -7.81
N VAL A 568 -16.27 -9.36 -7.89
CA VAL A 568 -15.55 -9.14 -9.16
C VAL A 568 -14.63 -10.31 -9.50
N TYR A 569 -13.95 -10.88 -8.50
CA TYR A 569 -12.90 -11.87 -8.71
C TYR A 569 -13.27 -13.27 -8.20
N GLY A 570 -14.48 -13.47 -7.67
CA GLY A 570 -14.86 -14.69 -6.96
C GLY A 570 -14.87 -15.98 -7.77
N GLY A 571 -14.83 -15.90 -9.11
CA GLY A 571 -14.69 -17.07 -9.98
C GLY A 571 -13.24 -17.54 -10.19
N ARG A 572 -12.26 -16.68 -9.91
CA ARG A 572 -10.84 -16.92 -10.20
C ARG A 572 -10.20 -17.84 -9.16
N VAL A 573 -9.16 -18.56 -9.59
CA VAL A 573 -8.45 -19.54 -8.78
C VAL A 573 -6.97 -19.22 -8.76
N ALA A 574 -6.47 -18.80 -7.60
CA ALA A 574 -5.05 -18.64 -7.37
C ALA A 574 -4.43 -20.01 -7.07
N PHE A 575 -3.17 -20.21 -7.47
CA PHE A 575 -2.48 -21.48 -7.26
C PHE A 575 -1.01 -21.29 -6.89
N ALA A 576 -0.51 -22.22 -6.08
CA ALA A 576 0.91 -22.45 -5.87
C ALA A 576 1.26 -23.88 -6.33
N ASP A 577 2.36 -24.03 -7.05
CA ASP A 577 2.84 -25.34 -7.51
C ASP A 577 4.37 -25.47 -7.34
N ILE A 578 4.83 -26.69 -7.06
CA ILE A 578 6.25 -27.05 -6.94
C ILE A 578 6.63 -28.21 -7.89
N GLY A 579 6.06 -28.20 -9.10
CA GLY A 579 6.39 -29.14 -10.17
C GLY A 579 5.90 -30.57 -9.93
N GLY A 580 4.90 -30.78 -9.07
CA GLY A 580 4.34 -32.10 -8.76
C GLY A 580 5.19 -32.95 -7.79
N TYR A 581 6.25 -32.39 -7.21
CA TYR A 581 7.14 -33.08 -6.25
C TYR A 581 6.70 -32.91 -4.78
N VAL A 582 5.42 -32.65 -4.54
CA VAL A 582 4.90 -32.31 -3.21
C VAL A 582 5.07 -33.49 -2.25
N THR A 583 5.86 -33.31 -1.19
CA THR A 583 6.03 -34.27 -0.11
C THR A 583 5.22 -33.89 1.13
N ALA A 584 4.94 -32.60 1.31
CA ALA A 584 4.04 -32.11 2.36
C ALA A 584 3.37 -30.81 1.94
N SER A 585 2.17 -30.54 2.45
CA SER A 585 1.44 -29.31 2.21
C SER A 585 0.66 -28.83 3.43
N SER A 586 0.37 -27.52 3.49
CA SER A 586 -0.54 -26.95 4.50
C SER A 586 -1.22 -25.70 3.96
N GLY A 587 -2.47 -25.51 4.38
CA GLY A 587 -3.27 -24.30 4.18
C GLY A 587 -3.42 -23.44 5.45
N ASP A 588 -2.86 -23.89 6.59
CA ASP A 588 -3.00 -23.24 7.90
C ASP A 588 -1.69 -22.63 8.41
N ARG A 589 -1.67 -21.30 8.40
CA ARG A 589 -0.55 -20.47 8.83
C ARG A 589 -0.36 -20.50 10.34
N THR A 590 -1.42 -20.69 11.12
CA THR A 590 -1.30 -20.82 12.59
C THR A 590 -0.51 -22.07 12.95
N SER A 591 -0.78 -23.18 12.28
CA SER A 591 -0.02 -24.43 12.44
C SER A 591 1.41 -24.34 11.90
N PHE A 592 1.62 -23.64 10.78
CA PHE A 592 2.95 -23.50 10.17
C PHE A 592 3.88 -22.58 10.97
N VAL A 593 3.45 -21.33 11.21
CA VAL A 593 4.26 -20.33 11.92
C VAL A 593 4.29 -20.63 13.43
N GLY A 594 3.17 -21.10 13.99
CA GLY A 594 2.99 -21.34 15.41
C GLY A 594 2.50 -20.10 16.17
N ARG A 595 1.78 -20.32 17.27
CA ARG A 595 1.34 -19.24 18.17
C ARG A 595 2.57 -18.53 18.75
N ASN A 596 2.63 -17.22 18.58
CA ASN A 596 3.81 -16.40 18.92
C ASN A 596 5.08 -16.78 18.14
N GLY A 597 5.00 -17.54 17.05
CA GLY A 597 6.12 -17.82 16.15
C GLY A 597 6.49 -16.63 15.26
N THR A 598 7.48 -16.84 14.39
CA THR A 598 7.92 -15.85 13.39
C THR A 598 8.22 -16.54 12.08
N LEU A 599 8.20 -15.80 10.98
CA LEU A 599 8.68 -16.31 9.69
C LEU A 599 10.18 -16.64 9.72
N ASP A 600 10.99 -16.04 10.62
CA ASP A 600 12.39 -16.44 10.83
C ASP A 600 12.55 -17.80 11.53
N SER A 601 11.51 -18.31 12.16
CA SER A 601 11.58 -19.60 12.85
C SER A 601 10.18 -20.23 12.90
N PRO A 602 9.62 -20.65 11.75
CA PRO A 602 8.30 -21.24 11.71
C PRO A 602 8.28 -22.54 12.51
N TYR A 603 7.30 -22.69 13.40
CA TYR A 603 7.19 -23.86 14.28
C TYR A 603 7.26 -25.18 13.50
N ALA A 604 6.56 -25.29 12.37
CA ALA A 604 6.50 -26.50 11.57
C ALA A 604 7.84 -26.93 10.95
N LEU A 605 8.84 -26.03 10.87
CA LEU A 605 10.18 -26.34 10.37
C LEU A 605 11.19 -26.66 11.49
N THR A 606 10.81 -26.45 12.76
CA THR A 606 11.67 -26.77 13.92
C THR A 606 11.58 -28.24 14.34
N LEU A 607 10.47 -28.92 14.02
CA LEU A 607 10.22 -30.32 14.34
C LEU A 607 10.26 -31.20 13.07
N ALA A 608 10.34 -32.52 13.25
CA ALA A 608 10.21 -33.46 12.15
C ALA A 608 8.72 -33.70 11.83
N ASP A 609 8.40 -33.88 10.55
CA ASP A 609 7.08 -34.29 10.05
C ASP A 609 5.89 -33.35 10.38
N THR A 610 6.17 -32.09 10.74
CA THR A 610 5.14 -31.10 11.11
C THR A 610 4.71 -30.17 9.99
N VAL A 611 5.30 -30.29 8.79
CA VAL A 611 4.97 -29.43 7.64
C VAL A 611 3.64 -29.84 6.99
N GLN A 612 3.31 -31.14 7.02
CA GLN A 612 2.01 -31.61 6.58
C GLN A 612 0.93 -31.08 7.54
N GLY A 613 0.06 -30.24 7.02
CA GLY A 613 -1.03 -29.61 7.74
C GLY A 613 -2.38 -29.78 7.04
N SER A 614 -3.35 -29.00 7.50
CA SER A 614 -4.70 -28.98 6.95
C SER A 614 -4.84 -27.94 5.84
N THR A 615 -5.58 -28.27 4.79
CA THR A 615 -6.17 -27.30 3.85
C THR A 615 -7.67 -27.19 4.12
N GLY A 616 -8.31 -26.17 3.57
CA GLY A 616 -9.76 -25.98 3.63
C GLY A 616 -10.16 -24.55 3.98
N ALA A 617 -11.31 -24.41 4.61
CA ALA A 617 -11.91 -23.14 5.01
C ALA A 617 -11.93 -22.96 6.54
N GLY A 618 -12.08 -21.72 7.00
CA GLY A 618 -12.15 -21.39 8.43
C GLY A 618 -10.80 -21.43 9.17
N LEU A 619 -9.69 -21.53 8.42
CA LEU A 619 -8.31 -21.53 8.91
C LEU A 619 -7.70 -20.12 8.88
N ASP A 620 -6.46 -19.95 9.38
CA ASP A 620 -5.62 -18.78 9.08
C ASP A 620 -4.90 -19.06 7.74
N PRO A 621 -5.36 -18.52 6.60
CA PRO A 621 -4.97 -19.04 5.29
C PRO A 621 -3.50 -18.75 4.96
N CYS A 622 -2.82 -19.76 4.40
CA CYS A 622 -1.56 -19.63 3.65
C CYS A 622 -1.44 -20.77 2.64
N GLY A 623 -0.38 -20.78 1.83
CA GLY A 623 0.01 -21.88 0.98
C GLY A 623 1.40 -22.35 1.39
N VAL A 624 1.50 -23.62 1.79
CA VAL A 624 2.79 -24.26 2.09
C VAL A 624 2.91 -25.49 1.20
N LEU A 625 4.00 -25.56 0.44
CA LEU A 625 4.37 -26.74 -0.36
C LEU A 625 5.82 -27.10 -0.07
N GLN A 626 6.08 -28.35 0.25
CA GLN A 626 7.42 -28.87 0.49
C GLN A 626 7.77 -29.96 -0.53
N THR A 627 9.04 -30.01 -0.90
CA THR A 627 9.66 -31.15 -1.55
C THR A 627 10.99 -31.50 -0.86
N ILE A 628 11.48 -32.73 -1.06
CA ILE A 628 12.73 -33.22 -0.49
C ILE A 628 13.60 -33.75 -1.64
N VAL A 629 14.86 -33.31 -1.69
CA VAL A 629 15.82 -33.69 -2.73
C VAL A 629 17.12 -34.18 -2.09
N THR A 630 17.69 -35.25 -2.65
CA THR A 630 19.04 -35.72 -2.28
C THR A 630 20.01 -35.35 -3.38
N LEU A 631 21.01 -34.53 -3.04
CA LEU A 631 22.06 -34.08 -3.94
C LEU A 631 23.33 -34.89 -3.69
N PRO A 632 23.90 -35.60 -4.68
CA PRO A 632 25.24 -36.17 -4.54
C PRO A 632 26.27 -35.05 -4.35
N ALA A 633 27.48 -35.40 -3.95
CA ALA A 633 28.60 -34.45 -3.97
C ALA A 633 28.74 -33.85 -5.38
N ASP A 634 28.88 -32.53 -5.48
CA ASP A 634 28.89 -31.77 -6.74
C ASP A 634 27.58 -31.84 -7.56
N GLY A 635 26.54 -32.49 -7.03
CA GLY A 635 25.23 -32.61 -7.67
C GLY A 635 24.50 -31.27 -7.76
N ARG A 636 23.67 -31.15 -8.80
CA ARG A 636 22.82 -29.98 -9.07
C ARG A 636 21.37 -30.40 -9.26
N VAL A 637 20.45 -29.55 -8.86
CA VAL A 637 19.02 -29.67 -9.17
C VAL A 637 18.43 -28.29 -9.43
N GLU A 638 17.45 -28.22 -10.31
CA GLU A 638 16.58 -27.05 -10.46
C GLU A 638 15.17 -27.44 -9.99
N ILE A 639 14.57 -26.60 -9.14
CA ILE A 639 13.19 -26.76 -8.68
C ILE A 639 12.42 -25.53 -9.15
N VAL A 640 11.31 -25.76 -9.84
CA VAL A 640 10.44 -24.71 -10.35
C VAL A 640 9.25 -24.55 -9.40
N PHE A 641 9.00 -23.32 -8.96
CA PHE A 641 7.83 -22.93 -8.21
C PHE A 641 7.00 -21.94 -9.03
N LEU A 642 5.71 -22.24 -9.19
CA LEU A 642 4.77 -21.42 -9.93
C LEU A 642 3.78 -20.80 -8.95
N LEU A 643 3.58 -19.49 -9.05
CA LEU A 643 2.56 -18.74 -8.32
C LEU A 643 1.76 -17.91 -9.31
N GLY A 644 0.46 -18.17 -9.43
CA GLY A 644 -0.36 -17.49 -10.42
C GLY A 644 -1.85 -17.57 -10.12
N GLU A 645 -2.65 -17.11 -11.07
CA GLU A 645 -4.11 -17.18 -11.00
C GLU A 645 -4.72 -17.40 -12.39
N ALA A 646 -5.75 -18.23 -12.47
CA ALA A 646 -6.53 -18.41 -13.69
C ALA A 646 -8.01 -18.04 -13.50
N GLU A 647 -8.78 -17.95 -14.59
CA GLU A 647 -10.20 -17.59 -14.52
C GLU A 647 -11.05 -18.63 -13.81
N ASN A 648 -10.59 -19.88 -13.81
CA ASN A 648 -11.25 -21.03 -13.18
C ASN A 648 -10.23 -22.18 -12.97
N GLU A 649 -10.66 -23.24 -12.28
CA GLU A 649 -9.80 -24.39 -11.98
C GLU A 649 -9.27 -25.12 -13.23
N ALA A 650 -10.06 -25.22 -14.30
CA ALA A 650 -9.64 -25.94 -15.51
C ALA A 650 -8.49 -25.22 -16.22
N GLU A 651 -8.57 -23.90 -16.31
CA GLU A 651 -7.50 -23.07 -16.84
C GLU A 651 -6.27 -23.06 -15.93
N ALA A 652 -6.45 -23.07 -14.60
CA ALA A 652 -5.33 -23.20 -13.66
C ALA A 652 -4.56 -24.50 -13.91
N ARG A 653 -5.28 -25.63 -14.04
CA ARG A 653 -4.69 -26.94 -14.37
C ARG A 653 -3.96 -26.92 -15.71
N GLN A 654 -4.55 -26.29 -16.74
CA GLN A 654 -3.94 -26.17 -18.06
C GLN A 654 -2.65 -25.34 -18.00
N MET A 655 -2.68 -24.20 -17.31
CA MET A 655 -1.52 -23.32 -17.16
C MET A 655 -0.38 -24.02 -16.42
N ILE A 656 -0.68 -24.70 -15.30
CA ILE A 656 0.30 -25.48 -14.54
C ILE A 656 0.91 -26.58 -15.43
N ALA A 657 0.08 -27.36 -16.13
CA ALA A 657 0.56 -28.42 -17.01
C ALA A 657 1.44 -27.88 -18.15
N HIS A 658 1.11 -26.72 -18.70
CA HIS A 658 1.90 -26.05 -19.72
C HIS A 658 3.29 -25.67 -19.20
N TYR A 659 3.37 -24.92 -18.10
CA TYR A 659 4.65 -24.45 -17.56
C TYR A 659 5.51 -25.54 -16.91
N ARG A 660 4.94 -26.70 -16.58
CA ARG A 660 5.71 -27.89 -16.20
C ARG A 660 6.44 -28.56 -17.36
N THR A 661 5.98 -28.36 -18.60
CA THR A 661 6.43 -29.13 -19.77
C THR A 661 7.15 -28.30 -20.82
N ILE A 662 6.87 -27.00 -20.89
CA ILE A 662 7.58 -26.07 -21.78
C ILE A 662 9.04 -25.88 -21.34
N ASP A 663 9.90 -25.55 -22.29
CA ASP A 663 11.26 -25.11 -22.00
C ASP A 663 11.26 -23.69 -21.41
N LEU A 664 11.56 -23.61 -20.11
CA LEU A 664 11.60 -22.35 -19.37
C LEU A 664 12.75 -21.42 -19.77
N ASP A 665 13.82 -21.95 -20.38
CA ASP A 665 14.90 -21.10 -20.92
C ASP A 665 14.37 -20.33 -22.13
N THR A 666 13.62 -20.99 -23.02
CA THR A 666 12.92 -20.34 -24.13
C THR A 666 11.96 -19.25 -23.63
N VAL A 667 11.17 -19.51 -22.57
CA VAL A 667 10.25 -18.50 -22.00
C VAL A 667 11.02 -17.29 -21.45
N LEU A 668 12.13 -17.50 -20.76
CA LEU A 668 12.97 -16.40 -20.26
C LEU A 668 13.59 -15.60 -21.41
N ASP A 669 14.03 -16.27 -22.47
CA ASP A 669 14.60 -15.62 -23.66
C ASP A 669 13.55 -14.77 -24.38
N GLU A 670 12.30 -15.21 -24.48
CA GLU A 670 11.20 -14.39 -25.01
C GLU A 670 10.99 -13.11 -24.20
N VAL A 671 11.04 -13.20 -22.86
CA VAL A 671 10.94 -12.02 -21.97
C VAL A 671 12.12 -11.07 -22.21
N LYS A 672 13.35 -11.59 -22.27
CA LYS A 672 14.55 -10.79 -22.53
C LYS A 672 14.51 -10.13 -23.91
N GLN A 673 14.08 -10.87 -24.94
CA GLN A 673 13.94 -10.35 -26.30
C GLN A 673 12.88 -9.26 -26.38
N GLN A 674 11.74 -9.42 -25.71
CA GLN A 674 10.71 -8.37 -25.64
C GLN A 674 11.30 -7.08 -25.06
N TRP A 675 12.00 -7.16 -23.92
CA TRP A 675 12.60 -5.97 -23.30
C TRP A 675 13.75 -5.39 -24.12
N GLN A 676 14.56 -6.22 -24.75
CA GLN A 676 15.60 -5.77 -25.66
C GLN A 676 15.02 -5.03 -26.86
N HIS A 677 13.90 -5.49 -27.42
CA HIS A 677 13.20 -4.80 -28.50
C HIS A 677 12.65 -3.44 -28.04
N ILE A 678 11.96 -3.40 -26.90
CA ILE A 678 11.36 -2.16 -26.36
C ILE A 678 12.44 -1.14 -26.01
N CYS A 679 13.41 -1.53 -25.19
CA CYS A 679 14.48 -0.64 -24.73
C CYS A 679 15.46 -0.29 -25.85
N GLY A 680 15.67 -1.19 -26.81
CA GLY A 680 16.57 -1.01 -27.94
C GLY A 680 16.01 -0.15 -29.09
N SER A 681 14.73 0.24 -29.04
CA SER A 681 14.08 1.07 -30.08
C SER A 681 14.80 2.40 -30.31
N ILE A 682 15.25 3.04 -29.24
CA ILE A 682 16.06 4.26 -29.27
C ILE A 682 17.25 4.04 -28.36
N GLN A 683 18.45 4.31 -28.87
CA GLN A 683 19.70 4.23 -28.12
C GLN A 683 20.52 5.49 -28.37
N VAL A 684 21.06 6.06 -27.30
CA VAL A 684 21.94 7.21 -27.32
C VAL A 684 23.34 6.81 -26.89
N LYS A 685 24.33 7.57 -27.38
CA LYS A 685 25.71 7.47 -26.92
C LYS A 685 26.25 8.88 -26.74
N THR A 686 26.58 9.22 -25.51
CA THR A 686 27.04 10.56 -25.13
C THR A 686 28.39 10.46 -24.41
N PRO A 687 29.08 11.59 -24.17
CA PRO A 687 30.23 11.61 -23.27
C PRO A 687 29.87 11.29 -21.80
N ASP A 688 28.58 11.30 -21.45
CA ASP A 688 28.09 11.01 -20.11
C ASP A 688 27.47 9.62 -20.02
N ARG A 689 28.25 8.69 -19.46
CA ARG A 689 27.83 7.30 -19.33
C ARG A 689 26.60 7.11 -18.44
N SER A 690 26.38 7.97 -17.45
CA SER A 690 25.21 7.87 -16.56
C SER A 690 23.91 8.19 -17.31
N MET A 691 23.96 9.16 -18.23
CA MET A 691 22.84 9.51 -19.10
C MET A 691 22.54 8.37 -20.09
N ASP A 692 23.58 7.79 -20.70
CA ASP A 692 23.43 6.66 -21.62
C ASP A 692 22.72 5.49 -20.95
N ILE A 693 23.12 5.10 -19.74
CA ILE A 693 22.50 3.97 -19.02
C ILE A 693 21.01 4.22 -18.77
N MET A 694 20.64 5.41 -18.29
CA MET A 694 19.24 5.72 -17.98
C MET A 694 18.36 5.75 -19.25
N LEU A 695 18.82 6.45 -20.29
CA LEU A 695 18.06 6.62 -21.54
C LEU A 695 17.97 5.33 -22.36
N ASN A 696 18.98 4.45 -22.30
CA ASN A 696 19.05 3.23 -23.12
C ASN A 696 18.28 2.03 -22.54
N GLY A 697 17.52 2.22 -21.47
CA GLY A 697 16.65 1.15 -20.97
C GLY A 697 15.86 1.50 -19.73
N TRP A 698 16.52 1.88 -18.64
CA TRP A 698 15.89 1.96 -17.32
C TRP A 698 14.69 2.90 -17.26
N LEU A 699 14.73 4.05 -17.94
CA LEU A 699 13.58 4.97 -17.98
C LEU A 699 12.38 4.36 -18.73
N LEU A 700 12.60 3.74 -19.90
CA LEU A 700 11.53 3.07 -20.64
C LEU A 700 11.00 1.84 -19.90
N TYR A 701 11.88 1.08 -19.26
CA TYR A 701 11.53 -0.06 -18.43
C TYR A 701 10.66 0.37 -17.24
N GLN A 702 11.06 1.42 -16.52
CA GLN A 702 10.27 1.99 -15.43
C GLN A 702 8.89 2.45 -15.91
N THR A 703 8.81 3.20 -17.01
CA THR A 703 7.54 3.68 -17.58
C THR A 703 6.64 2.51 -17.95
N LEU A 704 7.12 1.51 -18.69
CA LEU A 704 6.24 0.44 -19.14
C LEU A 704 5.90 -0.55 -18.02
N SER A 705 6.89 -1.06 -17.31
CA SER A 705 6.69 -2.12 -16.31
C SER A 705 5.95 -1.59 -15.07
N SER A 706 6.44 -0.51 -14.47
CA SER A 706 5.90 0.02 -13.21
C SER A 706 4.71 0.95 -13.41
N ARG A 707 4.81 1.92 -14.33
CA ARG A 707 3.79 2.98 -14.48
C ARG A 707 2.60 2.52 -15.30
N VAL A 708 2.82 1.89 -16.46
CA VAL A 708 1.74 1.52 -17.39
C VAL A 708 1.13 0.16 -17.05
N ARG A 709 1.94 -0.91 -16.89
CA ARG A 709 1.43 -2.27 -16.66
C ARG A 709 1.03 -2.51 -15.21
N ALA A 710 1.97 -2.33 -14.27
CA ALA A 710 1.74 -2.60 -12.86
C ALA A 710 0.85 -1.53 -12.20
N ARG A 711 1.03 -0.26 -12.58
CA ARG A 711 0.47 0.92 -11.87
C ARG A 711 0.77 0.83 -10.37
N ALA A 712 2.01 0.43 -10.07
CA ALA A 712 2.50 0.16 -8.72
C ALA A 712 4.04 0.28 -8.60
N GLY A 713 4.48 0.62 -7.40
CA GLY A 713 5.86 0.61 -6.93
C GLY A 713 5.89 0.33 -5.42
N PHE A 714 7.05 0.48 -4.76
CA PHE A 714 7.16 0.15 -3.34
C PHE A 714 6.23 0.99 -2.48
N TYR A 715 6.25 2.31 -2.66
CA TYR A 715 5.49 3.23 -1.82
C TYR A 715 4.01 3.31 -2.17
N GLN A 716 3.61 3.00 -3.40
CA GLN A 716 2.22 3.11 -3.85
C GLN A 716 1.82 1.93 -4.75
N ALA A 717 0.69 1.31 -4.44
CA ALA A 717 0.01 0.36 -5.31
C ALA A 717 -1.43 0.85 -5.60
N SER A 718 -1.69 1.18 -6.86
CA SER A 718 -2.97 1.77 -7.29
C SER A 718 -3.80 0.79 -8.12
N GLY A 719 -3.22 0.22 -9.17
CA GLY A 719 -3.94 -0.62 -10.14
C GLY A 719 -4.95 0.14 -11.02
N ALA A 720 -5.42 1.32 -10.61
CA ALA A 720 -6.28 2.22 -11.37
C ALA A 720 -5.50 3.00 -12.44
N TYR A 721 -6.17 3.33 -13.53
CA TYR A 721 -5.66 4.28 -14.53
C TYR A 721 -5.93 5.71 -14.07
N GLY A 722 -4.89 6.54 -13.98
CA GLY A 722 -5.02 7.99 -13.89
C GLY A 722 -5.11 8.58 -15.30
N PHE A 723 -6.08 9.47 -15.54
CA PHE A 723 -6.38 9.99 -16.86
C PHE A 723 -5.18 10.72 -17.46
N ARG A 724 -4.72 11.81 -16.83
CA ARG A 724 -3.49 12.49 -17.25
C ARG A 724 -2.23 11.65 -17.12
N ASP A 725 -2.19 10.73 -16.14
CA ASP A 725 -0.96 10.02 -15.79
C ASP A 725 -0.52 9.08 -16.90
N GLN A 726 -1.40 8.17 -17.33
CA GLN A 726 -1.05 7.20 -18.37
C GLN A 726 -1.07 7.79 -19.78
N LEU A 727 -1.75 8.93 -19.99
CA LEU A 727 -1.56 9.73 -21.21
C LEU A 727 -0.12 10.24 -21.31
N GLN A 728 0.42 10.83 -20.24
CA GLN A 728 1.80 11.31 -20.20
C GLN A 728 2.82 10.16 -20.24
N ASP A 729 2.60 9.07 -19.50
CA ASP A 729 3.43 7.87 -19.59
C ASP A 729 3.46 7.35 -21.05
N GLY A 730 2.32 7.41 -21.75
CA GLY A 730 2.19 7.03 -23.17
C GLY A 730 3.03 7.89 -24.12
N MET A 731 3.25 9.17 -23.82
CA MET A 731 4.09 10.04 -24.65
C MET A 731 5.53 9.54 -24.75
N ALA A 732 6.09 9.03 -23.66
CA ALA A 732 7.43 8.45 -23.63
C ALA A 732 7.53 7.12 -24.42
N LEU A 733 6.39 6.44 -24.60
CA LEU A 733 6.29 5.15 -25.29
C LEU A 733 5.88 5.28 -26.76
N ALA A 734 5.55 6.48 -27.26
CA ALA A 734 5.01 6.67 -28.61
C ALA A 734 5.94 6.13 -29.72
N ALA A 735 7.26 6.18 -29.52
CA ALA A 735 8.21 5.63 -30.47
C ALA A 735 8.46 4.12 -30.28
N SER A 736 8.58 3.64 -29.04
CA SER A 736 8.97 2.25 -28.73
C SER A 736 7.80 1.27 -28.71
N CYS A 737 6.60 1.74 -28.36
CA CYS A 737 5.39 0.93 -28.21
C CYS A 737 4.13 1.64 -28.74
N PRO A 738 4.12 2.14 -30.00
CA PRO A 738 3.02 2.95 -30.53
C PRO A 738 1.65 2.28 -30.42
N THR A 739 1.56 0.97 -30.65
CA THR A 739 0.29 0.23 -30.55
C THR A 739 -0.33 0.31 -29.14
N LEU A 740 0.49 0.18 -28.08
CA LEU A 740 0.01 0.29 -26.71
C LEU A 740 -0.50 1.71 -26.39
N VAL A 741 0.19 2.73 -26.91
CA VAL A 741 -0.22 4.13 -26.77
C VAL A 741 -1.55 4.35 -27.47
N ARG A 742 -1.69 3.87 -28.71
CA ARG A 742 -2.93 3.93 -29.49
C ARG A 742 -4.12 3.35 -28.74
N GLU A 743 -3.97 2.14 -28.20
CA GLU A 743 -4.99 1.47 -27.41
C GLU A 743 -5.36 2.27 -26.15
N HIS A 744 -4.37 2.87 -25.50
CA HIS A 744 -4.62 3.69 -24.32
C HIS A 744 -5.33 5.01 -24.64
N LEU A 745 -5.02 5.67 -25.77
CA LEU A 745 -5.73 6.87 -26.21
C LEU A 745 -7.23 6.59 -26.39
N VAL A 746 -7.56 5.46 -27.04
CA VAL A 746 -8.95 5.02 -27.20
C VAL A 746 -9.58 4.72 -25.84
N ARG A 747 -8.86 4.03 -24.94
CA ARG A 747 -9.33 3.71 -23.59
C ARG A 747 -9.61 4.96 -22.75
N ALA A 748 -8.74 5.96 -22.80
CA ALA A 748 -8.90 7.22 -22.07
C ALA A 748 -10.07 8.03 -22.64
N ALA A 749 -10.16 8.19 -23.97
CA ALA A 749 -11.31 8.85 -24.60
C ALA A 749 -12.65 8.17 -24.26
N SER A 750 -12.68 6.83 -24.11
CA SER A 750 -13.87 6.11 -23.67
C SER A 750 -14.32 6.42 -22.23
N ARG A 751 -13.57 7.26 -21.50
CA ARG A 751 -13.89 7.74 -20.15
C ARG A 751 -14.35 9.20 -20.14
N GLN A 752 -14.63 9.77 -21.31
CA GLN A 752 -15.23 11.09 -21.46
C GLN A 752 -16.75 11.02 -21.30
N PHE A 753 -17.32 11.94 -20.54
CA PHE A 753 -18.75 12.15 -20.43
C PHE A 753 -19.28 12.94 -21.62
N VAL A 754 -20.59 12.86 -21.89
CA VAL A 754 -21.22 13.60 -22.99
C VAL A 754 -21.01 15.11 -22.92
N GLU A 755 -20.83 15.67 -21.72
CA GLU A 755 -20.53 17.10 -21.50
C GLU A 755 -19.08 17.51 -21.86
N GLY A 756 -18.18 16.54 -22.09
CA GLY A 756 -16.80 16.74 -22.52
C GLY A 756 -15.74 16.67 -21.42
N ASP A 757 -16.13 16.66 -20.14
CA ASP A 757 -15.25 16.30 -19.03
C ASP A 757 -15.06 14.79 -18.90
N VAL A 758 -14.18 14.34 -18.02
CA VAL A 758 -13.70 12.94 -17.98
C VAL A 758 -13.67 12.39 -16.56
N GLN A 759 -13.57 11.06 -16.42
CA GLN A 759 -13.13 10.48 -15.15
C GLN A 759 -11.65 10.81 -14.90
N HIS A 760 -11.32 11.37 -13.75
CA HIS A 760 -9.95 11.69 -13.34
C HIS A 760 -9.09 10.43 -13.17
N TRP A 761 -9.70 9.36 -12.63
CA TRP A 761 -9.13 8.01 -12.65
C TRP A 761 -10.23 6.96 -12.61
N TRP A 762 -9.92 5.73 -13.05
CA TRP A 762 -10.87 4.60 -13.03
C TRP A 762 -10.20 3.24 -12.80
N LEU A 763 -10.98 2.32 -12.24
CA LEU A 763 -10.66 0.90 -12.12
C LEU A 763 -10.96 0.19 -13.45
N PRO A 764 -9.98 -0.47 -14.08
CA PRO A 764 -10.18 -1.06 -15.40
C PRO A 764 -11.19 -2.22 -15.41
N GLN A 765 -11.35 -2.94 -14.30
CA GLN A 765 -12.23 -4.11 -14.21
C GLN A 765 -13.72 -3.74 -14.12
N THR A 766 -14.06 -2.63 -13.47
CA THR A 766 -15.45 -2.25 -13.18
C THR A 766 -15.89 -0.98 -13.90
N GLY A 767 -14.96 -0.16 -14.40
CA GLY A 767 -15.23 1.19 -14.88
C GLY A 767 -15.56 2.19 -13.76
N ALA A 768 -15.56 1.74 -12.49
CA ALA A 768 -15.75 2.63 -11.35
C ALA A 768 -14.60 3.63 -11.29
N GLY A 769 -14.92 4.91 -11.14
CA GLY A 769 -13.92 5.96 -11.16
C GLY A 769 -14.44 7.25 -10.57
N VAL A 770 -13.57 8.24 -10.46
CA VAL A 770 -13.88 9.52 -9.86
C VAL A 770 -14.06 10.57 -10.94
N ARG A 771 -15.19 11.30 -10.89
CA ARG A 771 -15.41 12.54 -11.65
C ARG A 771 -15.04 13.72 -10.73
N THR A 772 -14.24 14.67 -11.21
CA THR A 772 -13.76 15.84 -10.44
C THR A 772 -13.95 17.14 -11.22
N HIS A 773 -13.65 18.28 -10.59
CA HIS A 773 -13.46 19.57 -11.27
C HIS A 773 -11.98 19.87 -11.58
N ILE A 774 -11.11 18.86 -11.62
CA ILE A 774 -9.72 19.02 -12.04
C ILE A 774 -9.72 19.34 -13.53
N SER A 775 -9.08 20.45 -13.88
CA SER A 775 -9.34 21.14 -15.14
C SER A 775 -8.39 20.76 -16.28
N ASP A 776 -7.22 20.18 -15.98
CA ASP A 776 -6.18 19.90 -16.97
C ASP A 776 -6.36 18.58 -17.73
N ASP A 777 -7.08 17.61 -17.16
CA ASP A 777 -7.32 16.30 -17.78
C ASP A 777 -7.84 16.42 -19.22
N CYS A 778 -8.81 17.30 -19.47
CA CYS A 778 -9.36 17.53 -20.81
C CYS A 778 -8.30 17.99 -21.81
N THR A 779 -7.35 18.83 -21.38
CA THR A 779 -6.29 19.36 -22.25
C THR A 779 -5.26 18.28 -22.56
N TRP A 780 -4.97 17.38 -21.61
CA TRP A 780 -4.04 16.27 -21.80
C TRP A 780 -4.47 15.31 -22.91
N LEU A 781 -5.77 15.08 -23.11
CA LEU A 781 -6.26 14.22 -24.19
C LEU A 781 -5.83 14.76 -25.56
N GLY A 782 -6.12 16.04 -25.83
CA GLY A 782 -5.75 16.69 -27.09
C GLY A 782 -4.24 16.74 -27.29
N TYR A 783 -3.49 17.09 -26.24
CA TYR A 783 -2.03 17.20 -26.32
C TYR A 783 -1.36 15.86 -26.65
N THR A 784 -1.78 14.80 -25.97
CA THR A 784 -1.21 13.46 -26.14
C THR A 784 -1.57 12.85 -27.49
N VAL A 785 -2.82 13.05 -27.97
CA VAL A 785 -3.23 12.60 -29.30
C VAL A 785 -2.42 13.29 -30.39
N ALA A 786 -2.21 14.61 -30.30
CA ALA A 786 -1.37 15.33 -31.25
C ALA A 786 0.09 14.87 -31.22
N HIS A 787 0.66 14.62 -30.03
CA HIS A 787 2.00 14.05 -29.86
C HIS A 787 2.11 12.67 -30.51
N TYR A 788 1.16 11.78 -30.27
CA TYR A 788 1.13 10.43 -30.86
C TYR A 788 1.05 10.49 -32.38
N VAL A 789 0.12 11.25 -32.95
CA VAL A 789 -0.04 11.39 -34.40
C VAL A 789 1.22 11.96 -35.05
N THR A 790 1.82 12.97 -34.43
CA THR A 790 3.06 13.60 -34.94
C THR A 790 4.25 12.64 -34.88
N THR A 791 4.36 11.88 -33.79
CA THR A 791 5.48 10.94 -33.58
C THR A 791 5.38 9.69 -34.46
N THR A 792 4.18 9.17 -34.66
CA THR A 792 3.96 7.87 -35.33
C THR A 792 3.51 7.99 -36.79
N GLY A 793 2.91 9.12 -37.18
CA GLY A 793 2.25 9.29 -38.46
C GLY A 793 0.89 8.57 -38.60
N ASP A 794 0.39 7.92 -37.54
CA ASP A 794 -0.90 7.21 -37.55
C ASP A 794 -2.08 8.21 -37.44
N LEU A 795 -2.44 8.83 -38.57
CA LEU A 795 -3.60 9.71 -38.66
C LEU A 795 -4.94 8.97 -38.51
N ALA A 796 -4.97 7.66 -38.79
CA ALA A 796 -6.21 6.87 -38.77
C ALA A 796 -6.76 6.71 -37.34
N VAL A 797 -5.93 6.85 -36.30
CA VAL A 797 -6.40 6.87 -34.91
C VAL A 797 -7.46 7.94 -34.65
N LEU A 798 -7.39 9.07 -35.36
CA LEU A 798 -8.32 10.19 -35.20
C LEU A 798 -9.75 9.83 -35.61
N ASP A 799 -9.92 8.79 -36.42
CA ASP A 799 -11.19 8.32 -36.96
C ASP A 799 -11.80 7.14 -36.15
N GLU A 800 -11.12 6.68 -35.10
CA GLU A 800 -11.63 5.63 -34.21
C GLU A 800 -12.93 6.09 -33.54
N ASN A 801 -14.01 5.31 -33.66
CA ASN A 801 -15.32 5.64 -33.10
C ASN A 801 -15.47 5.11 -31.67
N ILE A 802 -15.71 6.01 -30.72
CA ILE A 802 -15.64 5.75 -29.28
C ILE A 802 -16.91 6.28 -28.60
N GLY A 803 -17.50 5.47 -27.72
CA GLY A 803 -18.69 5.85 -26.94
C GLY A 803 -18.37 6.78 -25.77
N PHE A 804 -19.34 7.60 -25.39
CA PHE A 804 -19.28 8.46 -24.19
C PHE A 804 -19.87 7.76 -22.96
N LEU A 805 -19.64 8.37 -21.81
CA LEU A 805 -20.26 8.02 -20.53
C LEU A 805 -21.41 8.99 -20.18
N GLU A 806 -22.36 8.50 -19.39
CA GLU A 806 -23.45 9.27 -18.82
C GLU A 806 -23.49 9.10 -17.30
N ALA A 807 -23.50 10.23 -16.59
CA ALA A 807 -23.74 10.33 -15.16
C ALA A 807 -24.18 11.77 -14.83
N PRO A 808 -24.84 12.01 -13.67
CA PRO A 808 -25.14 13.37 -13.23
C PRO A 808 -23.89 14.27 -13.25
N PRO A 809 -23.99 15.52 -13.74
CA PRO A 809 -22.91 16.49 -13.62
C PRO A 809 -22.51 16.69 -12.16
N LEU A 810 -21.21 16.83 -11.90
CA LEU A 810 -20.71 17.09 -10.55
C LEU A 810 -21.13 18.50 -10.11
N PRO A 811 -21.90 18.66 -9.00
CA PRO A 811 -22.22 19.97 -8.48
C PRO A 811 -20.95 20.74 -8.08
N ILE A 812 -20.95 22.06 -8.23
CA ILE A 812 -19.79 22.89 -7.82
C ILE A 812 -19.49 22.80 -6.31
N THR A 813 -20.48 22.39 -5.50
CA THR A 813 -20.34 22.19 -4.06
C THR A 813 -19.63 20.89 -3.69
N GLU A 814 -19.39 20.00 -4.65
CA GLU A 814 -18.74 18.70 -4.46
C GLU A 814 -17.37 18.72 -5.15
N HIS A 815 -16.33 18.24 -4.47
CA HIS A 815 -14.97 18.18 -5.04
C HIS A 815 -14.82 17.01 -6.02
N ASP A 816 -15.45 15.90 -5.69
CA ASP A 816 -15.35 14.65 -6.42
C ASP A 816 -16.58 13.76 -6.19
N SER A 817 -16.76 12.78 -7.08
CA SER A 817 -17.77 11.74 -6.92
C SER A 817 -17.29 10.41 -7.50
N PHE A 818 -17.18 9.38 -6.66
CA PHE A 818 -16.81 8.02 -7.04
C PHE A 818 -18.05 7.21 -7.44
N MET A 819 -18.09 6.71 -8.67
CA MET A 819 -19.25 5.99 -9.21
C MET A 819 -18.88 5.03 -10.32
N VAL A 820 -19.79 4.11 -10.65
CA VAL A 820 -19.81 3.39 -11.92
C VAL A 820 -20.75 4.15 -12.86
N PRO A 821 -20.23 4.85 -13.88
CA PRO A 821 -21.06 5.61 -14.82
C PRO A 821 -21.78 4.67 -15.80
N ALA A 822 -22.89 5.15 -16.38
CA ALA A 822 -23.58 4.46 -17.46
C ALA A 822 -22.87 4.72 -18.80
N HIS A 823 -23.08 3.83 -19.78
CA HIS A 823 -22.66 4.06 -21.15
C HIS A 823 -23.73 4.86 -21.89
N SER A 824 -23.32 5.91 -22.61
CA SER A 824 -24.20 6.68 -23.48
C SER A 824 -24.51 5.92 -24.77
N GLU A 825 -25.65 6.23 -25.41
CA GLU A 825 -25.91 5.84 -26.80
C GLU A 825 -25.10 6.69 -27.80
N GLU A 826 -24.52 7.81 -27.36
CA GLU A 826 -23.70 8.68 -28.19
C GLU A 826 -22.29 8.11 -28.38
N SER A 827 -21.77 8.19 -29.60
CA SER A 827 -20.38 7.91 -29.94
C SER A 827 -19.85 8.89 -30.97
N ALA A 828 -18.54 9.11 -30.97
CA ALA A 828 -17.88 9.99 -31.92
C ALA A 828 -16.43 9.55 -32.18
N THR A 829 -15.84 10.12 -33.23
CA THR A 829 -14.43 9.90 -33.57
C THR A 829 -13.50 10.43 -32.47
N LEU A 830 -12.31 9.85 -32.29
CA LEU A 830 -11.31 10.34 -31.32
C LEU A 830 -10.98 11.83 -31.52
N PHE A 831 -10.98 12.32 -32.77
CA PHE A 831 -10.85 13.74 -33.06
C PHE A 831 -11.95 14.58 -32.39
N GLU A 832 -13.19 14.12 -32.42
CA GLU A 832 -14.33 14.81 -31.81
C GLU A 832 -14.27 14.74 -30.28
N HIS A 833 -13.83 13.62 -29.70
CA HIS A 833 -13.54 13.52 -28.25
C HIS A 833 -12.53 14.59 -27.81
N CYS A 834 -11.43 14.73 -28.56
CA CYS A 834 -10.45 15.81 -28.35
C CYS A 834 -11.08 17.20 -28.54
N GLY A 835 -11.89 17.36 -29.59
CA GLY A 835 -12.58 18.61 -29.89
C GLY A 835 -13.48 19.08 -28.75
N ARG A 836 -14.28 18.18 -28.17
CA ARG A 836 -15.16 18.46 -27.01
C ARG A 836 -14.38 18.77 -25.75
N ALA A 837 -13.31 18.01 -25.48
CA ALA A 837 -12.45 18.26 -24.33
C ALA A 837 -11.80 19.67 -24.41
N LEU A 838 -11.31 20.04 -25.59
CA LEU A 838 -10.72 21.36 -25.83
C LEU A 838 -11.76 22.48 -25.81
N ASP A 839 -12.94 22.26 -26.43
CA ASP A 839 -14.05 23.22 -26.40
C ASP A 839 -14.54 23.49 -24.96
N ARG A 840 -14.57 22.45 -24.11
CA ARG A 840 -14.88 22.55 -22.68
C ARG A 840 -13.84 23.39 -21.93
N SER A 841 -12.57 23.29 -22.31
CA SER A 841 -11.43 23.96 -21.69
C SER A 841 -11.32 25.46 -22.04
N LEU A 842 -12.16 25.99 -22.93
CA LEU A 842 -12.12 27.41 -23.34
C LEU A 842 -12.75 28.38 -22.31
N ALA A 843 -13.35 27.86 -21.23
CA ALA A 843 -13.95 28.69 -20.18
C ALA A 843 -12.85 29.43 -19.41
N VAL A 844 -13.06 30.74 -19.17
CA VAL A 844 -12.08 31.61 -18.51
C VAL A 844 -12.71 32.39 -17.35
N GLY A 845 -11.89 32.76 -16.37
CA GLY A 845 -12.27 33.64 -15.29
C GLY A 845 -12.16 35.13 -15.65
N VAL A 846 -12.07 35.96 -14.62
CA VAL A 846 -12.14 37.43 -14.75
C VAL A 846 -10.90 38.04 -15.39
N HIS A 847 -9.75 37.37 -15.30
CA HIS A 847 -8.49 37.79 -15.92
C HIS A 847 -8.31 37.23 -17.34
N GLY A 848 -9.24 36.40 -17.81
CA GLY A 848 -9.18 35.77 -19.13
C GLY A 848 -8.29 34.53 -19.19
N LEU A 849 -8.03 33.91 -18.04
CA LEU A 849 -7.24 32.69 -17.89
C LEU A 849 -8.17 31.48 -17.66
N PRO A 850 -7.76 30.24 -17.96
CA PRO A 850 -8.57 29.06 -17.70
C PRO A 850 -8.92 28.90 -16.22
N LEU A 851 -10.16 28.50 -15.95
CA LEU A 851 -10.61 28.20 -14.59
C LEU A 851 -9.86 26.98 -14.05
N MET A 852 -9.35 27.07 -12.82
CA MET A 852 -8.58 26.01 -12.19
C MET A 852 -9.46 24.92 -11.56
N GLY A 853 -10.69 25.24 -11.17
CA GLY A 853 -11.59 24.29 -10.49
C GLY A 853 -10.96 23.76 -9.19
N THR A 854 -11.09 22.45 -8.95
CA THR A 854 -10.52 21.79 -7.77
C THR A 854 -9.10 21.27 -8.00
N GLY A 855 -8.42 21.75 -9.05
CA GLY A 855 -7.02 21.44 -9.32
C GLY A 855 -6.65 21.61 -10.78
N ASP A 856 -5.38 21.87 -11.03
CA ASP A 856 -4.75 21.59 -12.31
C ASP A 856 -3.79 20.40 -12.12
N TRP A 857 -2.64 20.37 -12.80
CA TRP A 857 -1.66 19.31 -12.61
C TRP A 857 -1.22 19.12 -11.14
N ASN A 858 -1.23 20.18 -10.33
CA ASN A 858 -0.98 20.05 -8.89
C ASN A 858 -2.28 19.81 -8.13
N ASP A 859 -2.58 18.53 -7.88
CA ASP A 859 -3.76 18.09 -7.11
C ASP A 859 -3.85 18.72 -5.72
N GLY A 860 -2.71 19.04 -5.11
CA GLY A 860 -2.63 19.61 -3.77
C GLY A 860 -3.21 21.02 -3.66
N MET A 861 -3.35 21.73 -4.79
CA MET A 861 -3.90 23.09 -4.87
C MET A 861 -5.43 23.10 -5.04
N ASN A 862 -6.12 22.17 -4.39
CA ASN A 862 -7.54 21.89 -4.64
C ASN A 862 -8.54 22.95 -4.16
N ARG A 863 -8.09 24.01 -3.48
CA ARG A 863 -8.93 25.13 -3.03
C ARG A 863 -8.64 26.46 -3.72
N VAL A 864 -7.78 26.47 -4.74
CA VAL A 864 -7.49 27.70 -5.48
C VAL A 864 -8.73 28.18 -6.25
N GLY A 865 -9.51 27.27 -6.84
CA GLY A 865 -10.69 27.59 -7.63
C GLY A 865 -11.94 26.76 -7.28
N GLU A 866 -12.08 26.26 -6.05
CA GLU A 866 -13.18 25.37 -5.66
C GLU A 866 -14.57 26.03 -5.76
N GLN A 867 -14.64 27.36 -5.76
CA GLN A 867 -15.90 28.10 -5.98
C GLN A 867 -16.15 28.42 -7.46
N GLY A 868 -15.32 27.89 -8.36
CA GLY A 868 -15.45 28.03 -9.81
C GLY A 868 -15.04 29.39 -10.37
N ARG A 869 -14.18 30.14 -9.67
CA ARG A 869 -13.69 31.47 -10.09
C ARG A 869 -12.17 31.57 -10.18
N GLY A 870 -11.45 30.76 -9.40
CA GLY A 870 -9.98 30.71 -9.45
C GLY A 870 -9.46 30.31 -10.82
N GLU A 871 -8.30 30.85 -11.18
CA GLU A 871 -7.71 30.77 -12.53
C GLU A 871 -6.28 30.23 -12.49
N SER A 872 -5.89 29.38 -13.44
CA SER A 872 -4.54 28.80 -13.53
C SER A 872 -3.71 29.39 -14.68
N VAL A 873 -2.53 29.91 -14.35
CA VAL A 873 -1.57 30.45 -15.34
C VAL A 873 -0.88 29.31 -16.09
N TRP A 874 -0.46 28.26 -15.38
CA TRP A 874 0.14 27.07 -15.99
C TRP A 874 -0.80 26.41 -16.99
N LEU A 875 -2.07 26.20 -16.61
CA LEU A 875 -3.07 25.61 -17.51
C LEU A 875 -3.29 26.51 -18.73
N GLY A 876 -3.22 27.83 -18.59
CA GLY A 876 -3.26 28.75 -19.73
C GLY A 876 -2.12 28.55 -20.73
N TRP A 877 -0.87 28.40 -20.26
CA TRP A 877 0.25 28.07 -21.15
C TRP A 877 0.07 26.71 -21.82
N PHE A 878 -0.38 25.71 -21.06
CA PHE A 878 -0.58 24.34 -21.56
C PHE A 878 -1.71 24.26 -22.59
N LEU A 879 -2.85 24.91 -22.31
CA LEU A 879 -4.00 24.99 -23.22
C LEU A 879 -3.64 25.76 -24.49
N TYR A 880 -2.92 26.88 -24.39
CA TYR A 880 -2.43 27.60 -25.56
C TYR A 880 -1.62 26.68 -26.47
N THR A 881 -0.65 25.96 -25.88
CA THR A 881 0.22 25.02 -26.61
C THR A 881 -0.60 23.95 -27.30
N THR A 882 -1.56 23.37 -26.58
CA THR A 882 -2.42 22.29 -27.09
C THR A 882 -3.32 22.76 -28.22
N LEU A 883 -3.90 23.95 -28.12
CA LEU A 883 -4.73 24.50 -29.20
C LEU A 883 -3.90 24.79 -30.45
N GLU A 884 -2.71 25.38 -30.31
CA GLU A 884 -1.84 25.70 -31.46
C GLU A 884 -1.40 24.44 -32.22
N ILE A 885 -1.13 23.32 -31.54
CA ILE A 885 -0.81 22.05 -32.22
C ILE A 885 -2.03 21.37 -32.84
N PHE A 886 -3.24 21.59 -32.30
CA PHE A 886 -4.47 20.95 -32.81
C PHE A 886 -5.16 21.75 -33.92
N ILE A 887 -4.95 23.07 -34.01
CA ILE A 887 -5.53 23.93 -35.06
C ILE A 887 -5.19 23.40 -36.48
N PRO A 888 -3.93 23.06 -36.83
CA PRO A 888 -3.62 22.47 -38.12
C PRO A 888 -4.32 21.13 -38.37
N ILE A 889 -4.48 20.29 -37.34
CA ILE A 889 -5.19 19.01 -37.44
C ILE A 889 -6.67 19.24 -37.75
N ALA A 890 -7.32 20.19 -37.06
CA ALA A 890 -8.70 20.58 -37.33
C ALA A 890 -8.88 21.12 -38.75
N ARG A 891 -7.98 22.01 -39.21
CA ARG A 891 -8.02 22.54 -40.59
C ARG A 891 -7.85 21.46 -41.65
N ALA A 892 -6.93 20.51 -41.43
CA ALA A 892 -6.74 19.39 -42.34
C ALA A 892 -8.01 18.50 -42.46
N ARG A 893 -8.89 18.56 -41.46
CA ARG A 893 -10.17 17.86 -41.42
C ARG A 893 -11.37 18.74 -41.83
N ASN A 894 -11.13 19.95 -42.33
CA ASN A 894 -12.14 20.95 -42.72
C ASN A 894 -13.02 21.46 -41.56
N GLU A 895 -12.51 21.41 -40.33
CA GLU A 895 -13.16 21.96 -39.13
C GLU A 895 -12.81 23.44 -38.93
N ASP A 896 -12.99 24.24 -39.99
CA ASP A 896 -12.51 25.62 -40.05
C ASP A 896 -13.14 26.53 -38.99
N MET A 897 -14.43 26.36 -38.70
CA MET A 897 -15.11 27.16 -37.67
C MET A 897 -14.54 26.92 -36.27
N ARG A 898 -14.27 25.66 -35.92
CA ARG A 898 -13.68 25.28 -34.63
C ARG A 898 -12.22 25.74 -34.56
N ALA A 899 -11.46 25.55 -35.65
CA ALA A 899 -10.09 26.05 -35.75
C ALA A 899 -9.99 27.58 -35.60
N ASP A 900 -10.89 28.35 -36.22
CA ASP A 900 -10.93 29.80 -36.10
C ASP A 900 -11.34 30.27 -34.70
N LYS A 901 -12.30 29.58 -34.07
CA LYS A 901 -12.67 29.81 -32.66
C LYS A 901 -11.48 29.60 -31.73
N TRP A 902 -10.76 28.48 -31.89
CA TRP A 902 -9.56 28.19 -31.11
C TRP A 902 -8.45 29.20 -31.38
N GLN A 903 -8.20 29.56 -32.63
CA GLN A 903 -7.21 30.59 -32.98
C GLN A 903 -7.56 31.96 -32.38
N GLN A 904 -8.84 32.34 -32.35
CA GLN A 904 -9.26 33.58 -31.70
C GLN A 904 -9.05 33.51 -30.18
N HIS A 905 -9.31 32.34 -29.58
CA HIS A 905 -9.07 32.11 -28.17
C HIS A 905 -7.57 32.18 -27.83
N THR A 906 -6.69 31.50 -28.58
CA THR A 906 -5.23 31.52 -28.33
C THR A 906 -4.68 32.94 -28.36
N ARG A 907 -5.14 33.79 -29.28
CA ARG A 907 -4.77 35.23 -29.33
C ARG A 907 -5.20 36.02 -28.10
N LYS A 908 -6.35 35.72 -27.52
CA LYS A 908 -6.83 36.38 -26.29
C LYS A 908 -6.09 35.84 -25.07
N LEU A 909 -5.91 34.53 -25.00
CA LEU A 909 -5.24 33.82 -23.93
C LEU A 909 -3.75 34.24 -23.82
N ALA A 910 -3.02 34.32 -24.94
CA ALA A 910 -1.64 34.80 -24.93
C ALA A 910 -1.51 36.22 -24.35
N LYS A 911 -2.46 37.11 -24.64
CA LYS A 911 -2.51 38.45 -24.03
C LYS A 911 -2.81 38.38 -22.53
N ALA A 912 -3.77 37.57 -22.11
CA ALA A 912 -4.10 37.39 -20.69
C ALA A 912 -2.89 36.88 -19.90
N LEU A 913 -2.20 35.86 -20.43
CA LEU A 913 -1.00 35.28 -19.84
C LEU A 913 0.13 36.31 -19.71
N GLU A 914 0.35 37.17 -20.71
CA GLU A 914 1.33 38.25 -20.61
C GLU A 914 1.01 39.31 -19.54
N HIS A 915 -0.25 39.46 -19.14
CA HIS A 915 -0.64 40.33 -18.03
C HIS A 915 -0.39 39.71 -16.64
N THR A 916 -0.05 38.42 -16.57
CA THR A 916 0.29 37.74 -15.30
C THR A 916 1.74 37.97 -14.87
N TRP A 917 2.45 38.87 -15.54
CA TRP A 917 3.81 39.25 -15.17
C TRP A 917 3.85 39.98 -13.83
N ASP A 918 4.55 39.41 -12.86
CA ASP A 918 4.63 39.89 -11.47
C ASP A 918 5.86 40.77 -11.21
N GLY A 919 6.68 41.03 -12.24
CA GLY A 919 7.87 41.88 -12.16
C GLY A 919 9.14 41.13 -12.56
N ASP A 920 9.36 39.95 -11.96
CA ASP A 920 10.53 39.09 -12.21
C ASP A 920 10.19 37.66 -12.69
N TRP A 921 8.91 37.28 -12.63
CA TRP A 921 8.39 36.00 -13.10
C TRP A 921 6.88 36.12 -13.37
N TYR A 922 6.26 35.06 -13.90
CA TYR A 922 4.81 34.98 -14.07
C TYR A 922 4.14 34.38 -12.83
N LEU A 923 2.94 34.84 -12.51
CA LEU A 923 2.14 34.30 -11.42
C LEU A 923 1.84 32.79 -11.61
N ARG A 924 1.49 32.13 -10.52
CA ARG A 924 1.06 30.72 -10.53
C ARG A 924 -0.42 30.57 -10.86
N ALA A 925 -1.26 31.38 -10.21
CA ALA A 925 -2.72 31.31 -10.29
C ALA A 925 -3.36 32.56 -9.67
N TYR A 926 -4.69 32.65 -9.74
CA TYR A 926 -5.52 33.53 -8.91
C TYR A 926 -6.50 32.68 -8.11
N PHE A 927 -6.68 33.01 -6.83
CA PHE A 927 -7.72 32.42 -5.98
C PHE A 927 -9.12 32.87 -6.41
N ASP A 928 -10.16 32.20 -5.91
CA ASP A 928 -11.57 32.56 -6.12
C ASP A 928 -11.92 34.02 -5.74
N ASP A 929 -11.18 34.62 -4.80
CA ASP A 929 -11.36 36.01 -4.37
C ASP A 929 -10.54 37.03 -5.20
N GLY A 930 -9.76 36.56 -6.18
CA GLY A 930 -8.88 37.35 -7.02
C GLY A 930 -7.49 37.60 -6.44
N THR A 931 -7.16 37.06 -5.27
CA THR A 931 -5.80 37.15 -4.71
C THR A 931 -4.80 36.42 -5.60
N PRO A 932 -3.66 37.02 -5.96
CA PRO A 932 -2.64 36.34 -6.77
C PRO A 932 -1.88 35.27 -5.95
N LEU A 933 -1.55 34.16 -6.60
CA LEU A 933 -0.67 33.11 -6.09
C LEU A 933 0.61 33.05 -6.92
N GLY A 934 1.75 32.73 -6.32
CA GLY A 934 3.04 32.79 -7.03
C GLY A 934 3.53 34.22 -7.25
N SER A 935 3.23 35.13 -6.30
CA SER A 935 3.61 36.54 -6.37
C SER A 935 4.67 36.90 -5.32
N HIS A 936 5.55 37.85 -5.65
CA HIS A 936 6.52 38.46 -4.74
C HIS A 936 5.87 39.09 -3.50
N THR A 937 4.57 39.43 -3.54
CA THR A 937 3.85 39.98 -2.39
C THR A 937 3.39 38.93 -1.38
N MET A 938 3.42 37.65 -1.74
CA MET A 938 2.98 36.56 -0.87
C MET A 938 4.09 36.13 0.11
N PRO A 939 3.74 35.72 1.34
CA PRO A 939 4.73 35.21 2.30
C PRO A 939 5.18 33.78 1.98
N GLU A 940 4.31 32.98 1.36
CA GLU A 940 4.52 31.59 0.98
C GLU A 940 4.19 31.43 -0.52
N CYS A 941 4.81 30.46 -1.20
CA CYS A 941 4.71 30.26 -2.65
C CYS A 941 4.87 31.56 -3.44
N GLN A 942 6.03 32.21 -3.29
CA GLN A 942 6.34 33.43 -4.03
C GLN A 942 6.63 33.16 -5.50
N ILE A 943 7.21 32.01 -5.79
CA ILE A 943 7.50 31.55 -7.15
C ILE A 943 7.27 30.04 -7.23
N ASP A 944 6.77 29.61 -8.38
CA ASP A 944 6.49 28.23 -8.73
C ASP A 944 7.14 27.90 -10.09
N ALA A 945 7.74 26.71 -10.19
CA ALA A 945 8.53 26.26 -11.33
C ALA A 945 7.70 26.03 -12.60
N ILE A 946 6.46 25.55 -12.48
CA ILE A 946 5.73 25.01 -13.62
C ILE A 946 5.18 26.13 -14.51
N SER A 947 4.69 27.24 -13.91
CA SER A 947 4.31 28.43 -14.68
C SER A 947 5.49 29.01 -15.47
N GLN A 948 6.69 29.04 -14.87
CA GLN A 948 7.87 29.61 -15.53
C GLN A 948 8.34 28.72 -16.66
N SER A 949 8.43 27.41 -16.40
CA SER A 949 8.87 26.41 -17.38
C SER A 949 7.96 26.44 -18.63
N TRP A 950 6.65 26.47 -18.42
CA TRP A 950 5.67 26.48 -19.52
C TRP A 950 5.54 27.83 -20.24
N SER A 951 5.97 28.94 -19.63
CA SER A 951 6.13 30.20 -20.37
C SER A 951 7.12 30.07 -21.54
N VAL A 952 8.19 29.27 -21.36
CA VAL A 952 9.15 28.95 -22.42
C VAL A 952 8.60 27.86 -23.34
N LEU A 953 8.14 26.73 -22.79
CA LEU A 953 7.74 25.56 -23.57
C LEU A 953 6.55 25.85 -24.51
N SER A 954 5.66 26.77 -24.13
CA SER A 954 4.54 27.17 -24.97
C SER A 954 4.94 28.05 -26.16
N GLY A 955 6.11 28.69 -26.11
CA GLY A 955 6.54 29.70 -27.10
C GLY A 955 5.66 30.96 -27.17
N ALA A 956 4.68 31.11 -26.26
CA ALA A 956 3.69 32.18 -26.29
C ALA A 956 4.16 33.45 -25.55
N ALA A 957 5.02 33.27 -24.56
CA ALA A 957 5.53 34.35 -23.73
C ALA A 957 6.48 35.27 -24.50
N MET A 958 6.57 36.54 -24.10
CA MET A 958 7.60 37.45 -24.60
C MET A 958 8.99 36.86 -24.31
N PRO A 959 9.87 36.70 -25.31
CA PRO A 959 11.14 35.99 -25.13
C PRO A 959 12.02 36.56 -24.00
N GLU A 960 12.06 37.89 -23.85
CA GLU A 960 12.82 38.54 -22.77
C GLU A 960 12.28 38.17 -21.38
N ARG A 961 10.96 38.17 -21.20
CA ARG A 961 10.30 37.81 -19.94
C ARG A 961 10.42 36.33 -19.63
N ALA A 962 10.25 35.46 -20.62
CA ALA A 962 10.43 34.01 -20.45
C ALA A 962 11.87 33.67 -20.01
N ASN A 963 12.88 34.30 -20.64
CA ASN A 963 14.28 34.18 -20.21
C ASN A 963 14.50 34.70 -18.79
N HIS A 964 13.90 35.84 -18.44
CA HIS A 964 14.03 36.44 -17.11
C HIS A 964 13.35 35.57 -16.03
N ALA A 965 12.14 35.07 -16.31
CA ALA A 965 11.41 34.16 -15.43
C ALA A 965 12.22 32.88 -15.15
N MET A 966 12.85 32.30 -16.17
CA MET A 966 13.70 31.12 -15.98
C MET A 966 14.95 31.42 -15.15
N ARG A 967 15.59 32.60 -15.32
CA ARG A 967 16.70 33.01 -14.43
C ARG A 967 16.24 33.12 -12.98
N SER A 968 15.07 33.70 -12.75
CA SER A 968 14.45 33.77 -11.41
C SER A 968 14.17 32.38 -10.85
N ALA A 969 13.60 31.47 -11.64
CA ALA A 969 13.35 30.09 -11.25
C ALA A 969 14.66 29.37 -10.88
N ILE A 970 15.70 29.46 -11.71
CA ILE A 970 17.01 28.85 -11.41
C ILE A 970 17.61 29.43 -10.12
N HIS A 971 17.60 30.76 -9.97
CA HIS A 971 18.16 31.40 -8.78
C HIS A 971 17.42 31.04 -7.48
N ARG A 972 16.08 30.88 -7.54
CA ARG A 972 15.26 30.70 -6.33
C ARG A 972 14.92 29.23 -6.02
N LEU A 973 14.83 28.37 -7.02
CA LEU A 973 14.31 27.01 -6.90
C LEU A 973 15.39 25.92 -7.08
N VAL A 974 16.55 26.23 -7.65
CA VAL A 974 17.65 25.25 -7.77
C VAL A 974 18.59 25.37 -6.57
N ARG A 975 18.59 24.34 -5.72
CA ARG A 975 19.54 24.19 -4.61
C ARG A 975 20.73 23.34 -5.05
N GLN A 976 21.73 23.98 -5.65
CA GLN A 976 22.89 23.27 -6.20
C GLN A 976 23.65 22.43 -5.16
N GLN A 977 23.76 22.91 -3.92
CA GLN A 977 24.47 22.20 -2.84
C GLN A 977 23.74 20.93 -2.39
N ASP A 978 22.41 20.91 -2.53
CA ASP A 978 21.57 19.78 -2.17
C ASP A 978 21.27 18.87 -3.37
N GLY A 979 21.56 19.33 -4.60
CA GLY A 979 21.22 18.63 -5.83
C GLY A 979 19.71 18.56 -6.07
N LEU A 980 18.99 19.64 -5.75
CA LEU A 980 17.52 19.68 -5.83
C LEU A 980 16.99 20.80 -6.72
N ILE A 981 15.88 20.52 -7.39
CA ILE A 981 15.07 21.47 -8.14
C ILE A 981 13.68 21.50 -7.51
N LEU A 982 13.39 22.55 -6.75
CA LEU A 982 12.14 22.67 -5.99
C LEU A 982 10.96 23.04 -6.89
N VAL A 983 9.77 22.58 -6.53
CA VAL A 983 8.53 22.98 -7.21
C VAL A 983 8.19 24.44 -6.93
N LEU A 984 8.28 24.87 -5.67
CA LEU A 984 7.91 26.21 -5.23
C LEU A 984 8.73 26.66 -4.02
N THR A 985 8.77 27.97 -3.78
CA THR A 985 9.42 28.52 -2.59
C THR A 985 8.89 29.91 -2.22
N PRO A 986 8.81 30.26 -0.91
CA PRO A 986 8.86 29.36 0.24
C PRO A 986 7.70 28.35 0.24
N PRO A 987 7.81 27.19 0.93
CA PRO A 987 6.71 26.24 1.06
C PRO A 987 5.52 26.83 1.82
N PHE A 988 4.34 26.26 1.61
CA PHE A 988 3.13 26.57 2.37
C PHE A 988 3.21 26.01 3.79
N ASP A 989 2.70 26.75 4.77
CA ASP A 989 2.54 26.30 6.16
C ASP A 989 1.27 26.90 6.77
N LYS A 990 1.15 28.23 6.83
CA LYS A 990 0.10 28.92 7.58
C LYS A 990 -0.55 30.09 6.84
N ALA A 991 -0.03 30.49 5.68
CA ALA A 991 -0.56 31.63 4.96
C ALA A 991 -2.01 31.39 4.49
N MET A 992 -2.71 32.51 4.32
CA MET A 992 -4.02 32.60 3.68
C MET A 992 -3.90 33.46 2.41
N PRO A 993 -4.69 33.20 1.36
CA PRO A 993 -5.71 32.15 1.24
C PRO A 993 -5.14 30.72 1.26
N ASP A 994 -5.97 29.74 1.65
CA ASP A 994 -5.58 28.33 1.76
C ASP A 994 -5.52 27.68 0.36
N PRO A 995 -4.35 27.20 -0.11
CA PRO A 995 -4.26 26.56 -1.42
C PRO A 995 -4.95 25.19 -1.48
N GLY A 996 -5.21 24.54 -0.33
CA GLY A 996 -5.75 23.18 -0.29
C GLY A 996 -4.84 22.22 0.48
N TYR A 997 -4.98 20.92 0.19
CA TYR A 997 -4.30 19.89 0.99
C TYR A 997 -2.77 19.89 0.85
N ILE A 998 -2.20 20.58 -0.15
CA ILE A 998 -0.74 20.78 -0.27
C ILE A 998 -0.13 21.36 1.01
N ARG A 999 -0.83 22.28 1.69
CA ARG A 999 -0.40 22.85 2.98
C ARG A 999 -0.41 21.84 4.14
N GLY A 1000 -1.17 20.76 3.96
CA GLY A 1000 -1.18 19.61 4.87
C GLY A 1000 0.16 18.86 4.86
N TYR A 1001 0.89 18.86 3.75
CA TYR A 1001 2.26 18.35 3.74
C TYR A 1001 3.17 19.25 4.56
N PRO A 1002 4.10 18.69 5.35
CA PRO A 1002 5.14 19.47 5.99
C PRO A 1002 5.99 20.23 4.94
N PRO A 1003 6.52 21.42 5.30
CA PRO A 1003 7.46 22.15 4.44
C PRO A 1003 8.64 21.29 3.96
N GLY A 1004 8.88 21.26 2.64
CA GLY A 1004 9.98 20.53 2.01
C GLY A 1004 9.64 19.11 1.55
N ILE A 1005 8.38 18.70 1.69
CA ILE A 1005 7.90 17.35 1.32
C ILE A 1005 6.98 17.44 0.10
N ARG A 1006 7.23 16.54 -0.87
CA ARG A 1006 6.50 16.40 -2.15
C ARG A 1006 6.33 17.74 -2.88
N GLU A 1007 5.12 18.09 -3.29
CA GLU A 1007 4.80 19.33 -4.01
C GLU A 1007 4.98 20.58 -3.12
N ASN A 1008 4.97 20.44 -1.78
CA ASN A 1008 5.08 21.55 -0.86
C ASN A 1008 6.55 21.95 -0.60
N GLY A 1009 7.20 22.46 -1.63
CA GLY A 1009 8.59 22.94 -1.57
C GLY A 1009 9.65 21.85 -1.54
N GLY A 1010 9.30 20.59 -1.80
CA GLY A 1010 10.24 19.53 -2.18
C GLY A 1010 10.56 19.54 -3.68
N GLN A 1011 11.34 18.56 -4.13
CA GLN A 1011 11.48 18.25 -5.56
C GLN A 1011 10.44 17.20 -5.94
N TYR A 1012 9.44 17.62 -6.71
CA TYR A 1012 8.59 16.70 -7.47
C TYR A 1012 9.20 16.55 -8.86
N THR A 1013 9.85 15.41 -9.13
CA THR A 1013 10.75 15.25 -10.29
C THR A 1013 10.06 15.51 -11.62
N HIS A 1014 8.76 15.22 -11.72
CA HIS A 1014 7.97 15.55 -12.91
C HIS A 1014 7.94 17.07 -13.19
N ALA A 1015 7.62 17.91 -12.19
CA ALA A 1015 7.68 19.36 -12.34
C ALA A 1015 9.10 19.86 -12.65
N ALA A 1016 10.11 19.29 -11.96
CA ALA A 1016 11.50 19.62 -12.19
C ALA A 1016 11.97 19.30 -13.63
N LEU A 1017 11.47 18.22 -14.23
CA LEU A 1017 11.79 17.86 -15.62
C LEU A 1017 11.34 18.95 -16.61
N TRP A 1018 10.20 19.61 -16.39
CA TRP A 1018 9.80 20.73 -17.24
C TRP A 1018 10.75 21.92 -17.14
N THR A 1019 11.34 22.17 -15.97
CA THR A 1019 12.40 23.17 -15.83
C THR A 1019 13.63 22.80 -16.65
N VAL A 1020 14.05 21.53 -16.63
CA VAL A 1020 15.18 21.05 -17.47
C VAL A 1020 14.85 21.21 -18.96
N MET A 1021 13.65 20.81 -19.37
CA MET A 1021 13.18 20.95 -20.75
C MET A 1021 13.14 22.41 -21.20
N ALA A 1022 12.67 23.33 -20.35
CA ALA A 1022 12.62 24.75 -20.65
C ALA A 1022 14.03 25.34 -20.84
N ILE A 1023 14.99 25.00 -19.98
CA ILE A 1023 16.39 25.43 -20.15
C ILE A 1023 17.00 24.88 -21.45
N ALA A 1024 16.72 23.62 -21.79
CA ALA A 1024 17.15 23.04 -23.06
C ALA A 1024 16.52 23.77 -24.26
N ALA A 1025 15.24 24.12 -24.18
CA ALA A 1025 14.53 24.89 -25.22
C ALA A 1025 15.07 26.32 -25.39
N LEU A 1026 15.63 26.93 -24.34
CA LEU A 1026 16.34 28.22 -24.42
C LEU A 1026 17.74 28.10 -25.06
N GLY A 1027 18.22 26.88 -25.32
CA GLY A 1027 19.51 26.62 -25.96
C GLY A 1027 20.71 26.54 -25.00
N ASP A 1028 20.50 26.54 -23.68
CA ASP A 1028 21.57 26.36 -22.69
C ASP A 1028 21.76 24.88 -22.33
N GLY A 1029 22.44 24.15 -23.22
CA GLY A 1029 22.70 22.72 -23.04
C GLY A 1029 23.58 22.38 -21.83
N ASN A 1030 24.50 23.27 -21.44
CA ASN A 1030 25.39 23.04 -20.28
C ASN A 1030 24.59 23.09 -18.97
N LEU A 1031 23.72 24.09 -18.83
CA LEU A 1031 22.85 24.18 -17.66
C LEU A 1031 21.84 23.04 -17.67
N ALA A 1032 21.24 22.70 -18.81
CA ALA A 1032 20.31 21.57 -18.92
C ALA A 1032 20.96 20.25 -18.49
N GLN A 1033 22.20 19.98 -18.91
CA GLN A 1033 22.95 18.80 -18.46
C GLN A 1033 23.20 18.82 -16.95
N THR A 1034 23.59 19.97 -16.40
CA THR A 1034 23.82 20.13 -14.95
C THR A 1034 22.56 19.83 -14.15
N LEU A 1035 21.40 20.32 -14.61
CA LEU A 1035 20.11 20.06 -13.97
C LEU A 1035 19.67 18.60 -14.16
N PHE A 1036 19.93 17.98 -15.30
CA PHE A 1036 19.68 16.55 -15.51
C PHE A 1036 20.46 15.69 -14.50
N HIS A 1037 21.72 16.04 -14.19
CA HIS A 1037 22.49 15.38 -13.12
C HIS A 1037 21.89 15.56 -11.73
N MET A 1038 21.12 16.61 -11.48
CA MET A 1038 20.38 16.76 -10.22
C MET A 1038 19.13 15.89 -10.16
N LEU A 1039 18.70 15.29 -11.27
CA LEU A 1039 17.54 14.40 -11.32
C LEU A 1039 17.93 12.93 -11.49
N ASN A 1040 19.15 12.65 -11.97
CA ASN A 1040 19.61 11.30 -12.25
C ASN A 1040 19.88 10.52 -10.95
N PRO A 1041 19.25 9.36 -10.72
CA PRO A 1041 19.47 8.56 -9.50
C PRO A 1041 20.91 8.06 -9.36
N ILE A 1042 21.64 7.88 -10.47
CA ILE A 1042 23.05 7.45 -10.46
C ILE A 1042 23.94 8.52 -9.80
N THR A 1043 23.72 9.79 -10.12
CA THR A 1043 24.49 10.92 -9.57
C THR A 1043 24.11 11.22 -8.12
N HIS A 1044 22.86 10.94 -7.73
CA HIS A 1044 22.39 11.01 -6.33
C HIS A 1044 22.99 9.96 -5.41
N SER A 1045 23.68 8.96 -5.95
CA SER A 1045 24.07 7.78 -5.19
C SER A 1045 25.47 7.27 -5.55
N GLN A 1046 26.41 8.13 -5.97
CA GLN A 1046 27.74 7.68 -6.43
C GLN A 1046 28.65 7.15 -5.30
N THR A 1047 28.33 7.50 -4.05
CA THR A 1047 29.08 7.12 -2.86
C THR A 1047 28.16 6.49 -1.82
N PRO A 1048 28.69 5.70 -0.87
CA PRO A 1048 27.89 5.13 0.22
C PRO A 1048 27.12 6.20 1.01
N GLU A 1049 27.73 7.35 1.27
CA GLU A 1049 27.13 8.45 2.01
C GLU A 1049 25.98 9.10 1.22
N GLN A 1050 26.16 9.28 -0.08
CA GLN A 1050 25.12 9.79 -0.97
C GLN A 1050 23.96 8.79 -1.11
N ALA A 1051 24.25 7.50 -1.29
CA ALA A 1051 23.24 6.46 -1.31
C ALA A 1051 22.46 6.38 0.02
N ALA A 1052 23.11 6.58 1.16
CA ALA A 1052 22.45 6.65 2.47
C ALA A 1052 21.56 7.91 2.64
N ARG A 1053 21.92 9.04 2.00
CA ARG A 1053 21.10 10.26 1.97
C ARG A 1053 19.90 10.12 1.04
N TYR A 1054 20.12 9.65 -0.20
CA TYR A 1054 19.08 9.46 -1.21
C TYR A 1054 18.12 8.32 -0.86
N LYS A 1055 18.66 7.26 -0.27
CA LYS A 1055 18.02 6.00 0.17
C LYS A 1055 17.42 5.13 -0.91
N LEU A 1056 16.78 5.73 -1.91
CA LEU A 1056 16.01 5.06 -2.95
C LEU A 1056 16.90 4.37 -3.99
N GLU A 1057 16.26 3.67 -4.91
CA GLU A 1057 16.90 2.90 -5.97
C GLU A 1057 17.77 3.79 -6.88
N PRO A 1058 19.04 3.40 -7.11
CA PRO A 1058 19.98 4.19 -7.93
C PRO A 1058 19.80 3.98 -9.45
N TYR A 1059 18.79 3.22 -9.87
CA TYR A 1059 18.54 2.81 -11.27
C TYR A 1059 17.12 3.16 -11.76
N VAL A 1060 16.31 3.86 -10.97
CA VAL A 1060 14.99 4.39 -11.38
C VAL A 1060 14.80 5.81 -10.84
N ILE A 1061 14.01 6.62 -11.53
CA ILE A 1061 13.73 7.99 -11.08
C ILE A 1061 12.66 7.96 -9.99
N ALA A 1062 12.95 8.62 -8.86
CA ALA A 1062 11.96 8.88 -7.82
C ALA A 1062 11.00 10.00 -8.24
N ALA A 1063 9.71 9.83 -7.93
CA ALA A 1063 8.72 10.90 -8.12
C ALA A 1063 9.01 12.11 -7.21
N ASP A 1064 9.43 11.86 -5.97
CA ASP A 1064 9.65 12.86 -4.93
C ASP A 1064 11.04 12.74 -4.32
N VAL A 1065 11.71 13.88 -4.11
CA VAL A 1065 12.92 14.01 -3.28
C VAL A 1065 12.72 15.16 -2.30
N TYR A 1066 12.82 14.88 -1.00
CA TYR A 1066 12.52 15.86 0.05
C TYR A 1066 13.71 16.82 0.26
N SER A 1067 13.41 18.10 0.57
CA SER A 1067 14.37 19.22 0.56
C SER A 1067 15.00 19.59 1.87
#